data_AF-I3J0A8-F1
#
_entry.id   AF-I3J0A8-F1
#
_cell.length_a   1.000
_cell.length_b   1.000
_cell.length_c   1.000
_cell.angle_alpha   90.00
_cell.angle_beta   90.00
_cell.angle_gamma   90.00
#
_symmetry.space_group_name_H-M   'P 1'
#
loop_
_entity.id
_entity.type
_entity.pdbx_description
1 polymer ?
#
loop_
_entity_poly.entity_id
_entity_poly.type
_entity_poly.pdbx_seq_one_letter_code
_entity_poly.pdbx_strand_id
1 'polypeptide(L)'
;MTIGVAGIGKTIASMKYMLDWAEGNMVQDIYFMFPLPFRELNLRKEEQLSFEDLLHQFFPAMKTSEISDYDKYNILVVLDGFDECRLDLDFSESNKCIDVREQTSVNLLLTNLIHGNLLPKAQIWITSRPAASNRIPADKVDRVTEVRGFNDEQKEEYFRKRFNVDLAEKILTHVKKSRSLYIMCHIPVFCWITAKVLEEYVTTNQEDEMPKTLTDMYTYFLLIECRQANRKYNEDKTSESCEIDKCWNERNKETIISLGKLAFEELVKGNFLFTEENLTECGTDITKAAVFSGILTQIEREGPSMYPQKLFCFVHLSIQEFLAAFYVFYIFNNKSENLLTPPPSVVSDLPASEFYKKAVDKALDSKHGDWDLFLRFLLGLSLETNQKHLKELLIDNNKNNKETNKETAEYIKKKINEDISDADKNLNLFYCLNELNDHSLVKDIKDQLRSGKQNFEDYSAAQWSALTFVLLTSDEKLDVFDLKKYRKSEKVLLGMLPVVKVSKITLLTWCELSEKACSGLTSSVLSSAFSNLSELDFSHNDLLDVGVQHLAEGLKSSHCKLEILKLSGCQVTETGCSFLASSLIFNAASLLKHLDLSYNHPGDLGTRQLTDIKEDPVMKLKTLLLDHGGEHRLKPGMKKYGVELKFDETTASKRLILEGDRKVKTVKKVEEKPARPENEDRFKRSQVFCVEGLKGLCYWEVEWSGTVCIAAAYKGVGRNWDSSGGLGCNEMSWGLYCSSTECTAMHGKMSKPLKLPSSKKIAVLLDWEGGTLSYYSVSSEKPSLIHTFHAKFTEPLFPAFWFKTGSVTLCDID
;
A
#
# COMPACT_ATOMS: atom_id res chain seq x y z
N MET A 1 -8.49 2.46 -20.56
CA MET A 1 -9.16 1.70 -19.47
C MET A 1 -9.02 2.43 -18.14
N THR A 2 -10.08 2.45 -17.33
CA THR A 2 -10.09 3.04 -15.99
C THR A 2 -10.44 1.99 -14.94
N ILE A 3 -9.58 1.81 -13.96
CA ILE A 3 -9.73 0.83 -12.88
C ILE A 3 -9.97 1.49 -11.53
N GLY A 4 -10.56 0.75 -10.60
CA GLY A 4 -10.75 1.20 -9.22
C GLY A 4 -11.71 0.32 -8.43
N VAL A 5 -11.66 0.41 -7.10
CA VAL A 5 -12.49 -0.43 -6.20
C VAL A 5 -13.99 -0.13 -6.34
N ALA A 6 -14.84 -0.99 -5.77
CA ALA A 6 -16.28 -0.77 -5.74
C ALA A 6 -16.62 0.58 -5.08
N GLY A 7 -17.56 1.33 -5.63
CA GLY A 7 -18.03 2.60 -5.07
C GLY A 7 -17.08 3.79 -5.21
N ILE A 8 -15.89 3.59 -5.79
CA ILE A 8 -14.84 4.63 -5.85
C ILE A 8 -15.17 5.80 -6.79
N GLY A 9 -16.24 5.68 -7.58
CA GLY A 9 -16.73 6.73 -8.49
C GLY A 9 -16.38 6.53 -9.97
N LYS A 10 -16.07 5.31 -10.43
CA LYS A 10 -15.77 5.03 -11.85
C LYS A 10 -16.90 5.45 -12.80
N THR A 11 -18.10 4.95 -12.56
CA THR A 11 -19.31 5.27 -13.34
C THR A 11 -19.66 6.75 -13.24
N ILE A 12 -19.49 7.37 -12.07
CA ILE A 12 -19.74 8.81 -11.90
C ILE A 12 -18.72 9.63 -12.71
N ALA A 13 -17.46 9.21 -12.78
CA ALA A 13 -16.43 9.89 -13.56
C ALA A 13 -16.72 9.80 -15.07
N SER A 14 -17.14 8.63 -15.58
CA SER A 14 -17.55 8.50 -16.98
C SER A 14 -18.82 9.31 -17.27
N MET A 15 -19.83 9.26 -16.39
CA MET A 15 -21.04 10.08 -16.51
C MET A 15 -20.75 11.58 -16.49
N LYS A 16 -19.87 12.05 -15.60
CA LYS A 16 -19.50 13.47 -15.52
C LYS A 16 -18.81 13.93 -16.79
N TYR A 17 -17.89 13.13 -17.32
CA TYR A 17 -17.25 13.41 -18.60
C TYR A 17 -18.27 13.49 -19.74
N MET A 18 -19.23 12.57 -19.77
CA MET A 18 -20.29 12.58 -20.79
C MET A 18 -21.20 13.81 -20.68
N LEU A 19 -21.52 14.23 -19.45
CA LEU A 19 -22.28 15.44 -19.18
C LEU A 19 -21.51 16.70 -19.63
N ASP A 20 -20.23 16.80 -19.30
CA ASP A 20 -19.39 17.92 -19.73
C ASP A 20 -19.30 18.04 -21.26
N TRP A 21 -19.21 16.90 -21.96
CA TRP A 21 -19.28 16.87 -23.41
C TRP A 21 -20.64 17.34 -23.93
N ALA A 22 -21.75 16.87 -23.33
CA ALA A 22 -23.10 17.24 -23.76
C ALA A 22 -23.39 18.73 -23.54
N GLU A 23 -22.80 19.33 -22.50
CA GLU A 23 -22.89 20.76 -22.19
C GLU A 23 -21.92 21.64 -23.03
N GLY A 24 -21.03 21.03 -23.82
CA GLY A 24 -20.04 21.75 -24.63
C GLY A 24 -18.85 22.29 -23.84
N ASN A 25 -18.61 21.78 -22.62
CA ASN A 25 -17.54 22.21 -21.72
C ASN A 25 -16.18 21.52 -22.02
N MET A 26 -16.14 20.63 -23.01
CA MET A 26 -14.96 19.81 -23.34
C MET A 26 -14.15 20.37 -24.52
N VAL A 27 -12.82 20.22 -24.43
CA VAL A 27 -11.86 20.68 -25.45
C VAL A 27 -11.65 19.63 -26.56
N GLN A 28 -12.01 18.36 -26.32
CA GLN A 28 -11.80 17.27 -27.28
C GLN A 28 -12.92 17.20 -28.31
N ASP A 29 -12.54 17.10 -29.59
CA ASP A 29 -13.45 17.04 -30.73
C ASP A 29 -14.03 15.62 -30.90
N ILE A 30 -14.94 15.24 -30.00
CA ILE A 30 -15.72 14.00 -30.07
C ILE A 30 -17.09 14.34 -30.63
N TYR A 31 -17.49 13.69 -31.72
CA TYR A 31 -18.77 13.94 -32.38
C TYR A 31 -19.88 13.06 -31.82
N PHE A 32 -19.59 11.78 -31.51
CA PHE A 32 -20.54 10.87 -30.89
C PHE A 32 -19.96 10.18 -29.68
N MET A 33 -20.77 10.01 -28.64
CA MET A 33 -20.46 9.12 -27.52
C MET A 33 -21.58 8.11 -27.32
N PHE A 34 -21.18 6.84 -27.21
CA PHE A 34 -22.11 5.73 -26.99
C PHE A 34 -21.81 5.05 -25.64
N PRO A 35 -22.56 5.39 -24.56
CA PRO A 35 -22.51 4.64 -23.32
C PRO A 35 -23.18 3.27 -23.44
N LEU A 36 -22.42 2.21 -23.20
CA LEU A 36 -22.85 0.82 -23.24
C LEU A 36 -22.47 0.11 -21.92
N PRO A 37 -23.35 0.12 -20.90
CA PRO A 37 -23.10 -0.58 -19.65
C PRO A 37 -23.11 -2.10 -19.82
N PHE A 38 -22.09 -2.79 -19.30
CA PHE A 38 -21.98 -4.26 -19.38
C PHE A 38 -23.15 -4.98 -18.74
N ARG A 39 -23.68 -4.44 -17.65
CA ARG A 39 -24.88 -4.96 -17.00
C ARG A 39 -26.04 -5.13 -17.98
N GLU A 40 -26.27 -4.16 -18.86
CA GLU A 40 -27.34 -4.23 -19.85
C GLU A 40 -26.93 -5.09 -21.06
N LEU A 41 -25.66 -5.05 -21.46
CA LEU A 41 -25.15 -5.91 -22.54
C LEU A 41 -25.31 -7.40 -22.21
N ASN A 42 -25.19 -7.78 -20.93
CA ASN A 42 -25.40 -9.16 -20.49
C ASN A 42 -26.80 -9.71 -20.80
N LEU A 43 -27.82 -8.84 -20.87
CA LEU A 43 -29.19 -9.25 -21.19
C LEU A 43 -29.34 -9.73 -22.65
N ARG A 44 -28.38 -9.38 -23.50
CA ARG A 44 -28.37 -9.66 -24.94
C ARG A 44 -27.42 -10.77 -25.32
N LYS A 45 -26.98 -11.58 -24.34
CA LYS A 45 -25.96 -12.62 -24.52
C LYS A 45 -26.30 -13.63 -25.61
N GLU A 46 -27.58 -13.96 -25.76
CA GLU A 46 -28.07 -14.98 -26.70
C GLU A 46 -28.53 -14.39 -28.05
N GLU A 47 -28.54 -13.06 -28.20
CA GLU A 47 -28.98 -12.41 -29.42
C GLU A 47 -27.86 -12.38 -30.49
N GLN A 48 -28.29 -12.45 -31.76
CA GLN A 48 -27.44 -12.23 -32.93
C GLN A 48 -27.79 -10.87 -33.53
N LEU A 49 -26.88 -9.91 -33.41
CA LEU A 49 -27.08 -8.51 -33.77
C LEU A 49 -25.94 -8.02 -34.64
N SER A 50 -26.17 -6.98 -35.45
CA SER A 50 -25.08 -6.12 -35.88
C SER A 50 -24.72 -5.07 -34.82
N PHE A 51 -23.56 -4.43 -34.93
CA PHE A 51 -23.22 -3.32 -34.02
C PHE A 51 -24.14 -2.12 -34.23
N GLU A 52 -24.55 -1.87 -35.47
CA GLU A 52 -25.55 -0.86 -35.82
C GLU A 52 -26.90 -1.17 -35.14
N ASP A 53 -27.35 -2.42 -35.16
CA ASP A 53 -28.55 -2.86 -34.44
C ASP A 53 -28.42 -2.65 -32.92
N LEU A 54 -27.25 -2.97 -32.35
CA LEU A 54 -26.98 -2.75 -30.93
C LEU A 54 -27.08 -1.25 -30.58
N LEU A 55 -26.51 -0.37 -31.38
CA LEU A 55 -26.65 1.08 -31.20
C LEU A 55 -28.10 1.55 -31.33
N HIS A 56 -28.84 1.03 -32.31
CA HIS A 56 -30.27 1.33 -32.50
C HIS A 56 -31.14 0.86 -31.34
N GLN A 57 -30.76 -0.23 -30.67
CA GLN A 57 -31.45 -0.68 -29.46
C GLN A 57 -31.16 0.23 -28.27
N PHE A 58 -29.92 0.68 -28.10
CA PHE A 58 -29.55 1.54 -26.98
C PHE A 58 -30.00 3.00 -27.18
N PHE A 59 -30.00 3.46 -28.42
CA PHE A 59 -30.29 4.83 -28.85
C PHE A 59 -31.29 4.82 -30.02
N PRO A 60 -32.60 4.68 -29.76
CA PRO A 60 -33.61 4.56 -30.82
C PRO A 60 -33.61 5.71 -31.84
N ALA A 61 -33.22 6.92 -31.41
CA ALA A 61 -33.08 8.10 -32.29
C ALA A 61 -32.07 7.89 -33.43
N MET A 62 -31.12 6.97 -33.28
CA MET A 62 -30.13 6.65 -34.32
C MET A 62 -30.74 5.92 -35.51
N LYS A 63 -31.90 5.25 -35.36
CA LYS A 63 -32.59 4.55 -36.47
C LYS A 63 -32.98 5.48 -37.62
N THR A 64 -33.20 6.75 -37.30
CA THR A 64 -33.56 7.82 -38.24
C THR A 64 -32.36 8.66 -38.66
N SER A 65 -31.15 8.33 -38.21
CA SER A 65 -29.94 9.08 -38.54
C SER A 65 -29.50 8.80 -39.98
N GLU A 66 -28.96 9.81 -40.66
CA GLU A 66 -28.40 9.66 -42.02
C GLU A 66 -26.93 9.14 -42.00
N ILE A 67 -26.49 8.60 -40.85
CA ILE A 67 -25.11 8.16 -40.66
C ILE A 67 -24.93 6.87 -41.45
N SER A 68 -24.12 6.95 -42.50
CA SER A 68 -23.82 5.81 -43.38
C SER A 68 -22.40 5.29 -43.20
N ASP A 69 -21.50 6.10 -42.63
CA ASP A 69 -20.08 5.82 -42.48
C ASP A 69 -19.58 6.33 -41.12
N TYR A 70 -19.44 5.41 -40.16
CA TYR A 70 -19.04 5.71 -38.79
C TYR A 70 -17.56 6.14 -38.70
N ASP A 71 -16.70 5.72 -39.63
CA ASP A 71 -15.25 6.01 -39.62
C ASP A 71 -14.91 7.46 -40.01
N LYS A 72 -15.92 8.26 -40.38
CA LYS A 72 -15.79 9.72 -40.61
C LYS A 72 -15.90 10.54 -39.35
N TYR A 73 -16.43 9.96 -38.26
CA TYR A 73 -16.71 10.68 -37.03
C TYR A 73 -15.72 10.26 -35.94
N ASN A 74 -15.35 11.21 -35.09
CA ASN A 74 -14.64 10.90 -33.85
C ASN A 74 -15.64 10.34 -32.85
N ILE A 75 -15.65 9.01 -32.72
CA ILE A 75 -16.57 8.27 -31.85
C ILE A 75 -15.83 7.85 -30.58
N LEU A 76 -16.49 8.00 -29.43
CA LEU A 76 -16.08 7.41 -28.17
C LEU A 76 -17.12 6.40 -27.70
N VAL A 77 -16.73 5.13 -27.56
CA VAL A 77 -17.57 4.09 -26.95
C VAL A 77 -17.19 3.93 -25.49
N VAL A 78 -18.13 4.14 -24.58
CA VAL A 78 -17.92 4.03 -23.14
C VAL A 78 -18.50 2.71 -22.65
N LEU A 79 -17.65 1.75 -22.34
CA LEU A 79 -18.02 0.43 -21.81
C LEU A 79 -17.92 0.44 -20.28
N ASP A 80 -19.04 0.65 -19.59
CA ASP A 80 -19.06 0.79 -18.14
C ASP A 80 -19.28 -0.54 -17.41
N GLY A 81 -18.49 -0.81 -16.37
CA GLY A 81 -18.68 -1.93 -15.46
C GLY A 81 -18.22 -3.29 -16.00
N PHE A 82 -17.02 -3.38 -16.59
CA PHE A 82 -16.50 -4.63 -17.15
C PHE A 82 -16.39 -5.77 -16.13
N ASP A 83 -16.24 -5.47 -14.84
CA ASP A 83 -16.31 -6.47 -13.77
C ASP A 83 -17.65 -7.23 -13.73
N GLU A 84 -18.71 -6.62 -14.23
CA GLU A 84 -20.04 -7.20 -14.32
C GLU A 84 -20.23 -7.98 -15.64
N CYS A 85 -19.23 -8.02 -16.54
CA CYS A 85 -19.32 -8.73 -17.82
C CYS A 85 -19.35 -10.25 -17.66
N ARG A 86 -20.38 -10.87 -18.26
CA ARG A 86 -20.65 -12.32 -18.29
C ARG A 86 -20.67 -12.90 -19.70
N LEU A 87 -20.32 -12.07 -20.66
CA LEU A 87 -20.09 -12.45 -22.03
C LEU A 87 -18.73 -13.12 -22.09
N ASP A 88 -18.66 -14.26 -22.77
CA ASP A 88 -17.40 -14.99 -22.94
C ASP A 88 -16.62 -14.30 -24.06
N LEU A 89 -15.79 -13.32 -23.67
CA LEU A 89 -14.97 -12.54 -24.58
C LEU A 89 -13.66 -13.29 -24.81
N ASP A 90 -13.60 -14.01 -25.92
CA ASP A 90 -12.37 -14.64 -26.37
C ASP A 90 -11.56 -13.65 -27.21
N PHE A 91 -10.30 -13.39 -26.80
CA PHE A 91 -9.36 -12.53 -27.54
C PHE A 91 -8.35 -13.35 -28.37
N SER A 92 -8.54 -14.66 -28.50
CA SER A 92 -7.81 -15.51 -29.45
C SER A 92 -8.12 -15.10 -30.90
N GLU A 93 -7.23 -15.38 -31.86
CA GLU A 93 -7.36 -14.92 -33.27
C GLU A 93 -8.50 -15.59 -34.08
N SER A 94 -9.57 -16.06 -33.45
CA SER A 94 -10.68 -16.73 -34.15
C SER A 94 -11.93 -15.84 -34.26
N ASN A 95 -12.34 -15.58 -35.52
CA ASN A 95 -13.51 -14.80 -35.98
C ASN A 95 -13.38 -13.26 -35.97
N LYS A 96 -13.08 -12.69 -37.15
CA LYS A 96 -13.02 -11.24 -37.39
C LYS A 96 -14.36 -10.72 -37.89
N CYS A 97 -14.95 -9.80 -37.14
CA CYS A 97 -16.10 -8.98 -37.53
C CYS A 97 -15.57 -7.57 -37.80
N ILE A 98 -15.73 -7.08 -39.03
CA ILE A 98 -15.18 -5.78 -39.48
C ILE A 98 -16.31 -4.82 -39.85
N ASP A 99 -17.42 -5.36 -40.37
CA ASP A 99 -18.57 -4.57 -40.80
C ASP A 99 -19.54 -4.34 -39.62
N VAL A 100 -19.87 -3.07 -39.37
CA VAL A 100 -20.86 -2.66 -38.35
C VAL A 100 -22.26 -3.19 -38.60
N ARG A 101 -22.56 -3.64 -39.83
CA ARG A 101 -23.85 -4.22 -40.25
C ARG A 101 -23.88 -5.74 -40.27
N GLU A 102 -22.74 -6.39 -40.04
CA GLU A 102 -22.67 -7.86 -39.98
C GLU A 102 -23.30 -8.37 -38.67
N GLN A 103 -24.22 -9.32 -38.78
CA GLN A 103 -24.85 -9.92 -37.60
C GLN A 103 -23.97 -11.01 -37.00
N THR A 104 -23.69 -10.88 -35.71
CA THR A 104 -22.95 -11.87 -34.92
C THR A 104 -23.38 -11.79 -33.45
N SER A 105 -22.84 -12.66 -32.61
CA SER A 105 -23.10 -12.64 -31.18
C SER A 105 -22.49 -11.40 -30.52
N VAL A 106 -23.14 -10.90 -29.47
CA VAL A 106 -22.70 -9.68 -28.75
C VAL A 106 -21.28 -9.81 -28.17
N ASN A 107 -20.88 -11.02 -27.73
CA ASN A 107 -19.50 -11.25 -27.28
C ASN A 107 -18.48 -11.02 -28.41
N LEU A 108 -18.75 -11.51 -29.63
CA LEU A 108 -17.88 -11.30 -30.80
C LEU A 108 -17.85 -9.84 -31.23
N LEU A 109 -18.97 -9.11 -31.18
CA LEU A 109 -19.00 -7.67 -31.45
C LEU A 109 -18.07 -6.91 -30.49
N LEU A 110 -18.20 -7.16 -29.18
CA LEU A 110 -17.40 -6.46 -28.17
C LEU A 110 -15.93 -6.85 -28.22
N THR A 111 -15.62 -8.15 -28.44
CA THR A 111 -14.25 -8.60 -28.67
C THR A 111 -13.65 -7.84 -29.85
N ASN A 112 -14.32 -7.81 -31.01
CA ASN A 112 -13.78 -7.18 -32.21
C ASN A 112 -13.68 -5.65 -32.09
N LEU A 113 -14.59 -5.01 -31.34
CA LEU A 113 -14.49 -3.60 -30.99
C LEU A 113 -13.23 -3.34 -30.15
N ILE A 114 -13.05 -4.07 -29.05
CA ILE A 114 -11.88 -3.92 -28.16
C ILE A 114 -10.57 -4.29 -28.87
N HIS A 115 -10.61 -5.26 -29.78
CA HIS A 115 -9.44 -5.66 -30.58
C HIS A 115 -9.07 -4.63 -31.64
N GLY A 116 -9.98 -3.69 -31.98
CA GLY A 116 -9.80 -2.70 -33.03
C GLY A 116 -10.10 -3.21 -34.45
N ASN A 117 -10.74 -4.37 -34.59
CA ASN A 117 -11.19 -4.88 -35.90
C ASN A 117 -12.48 -4.19 -36.35
N LEU A 118 -13.35 -3.85 -35.39
CA LEU A 118 -14.63 -3.17 -35.60
C LEU A 118 -14.49 -1.72 -35.12
N LEU A 119 -14.83 -0.74 -35.98
CA LEU A 119 -14.63 0.70 -35.73
C LEU A 119 -13.19 1.06 -35.31
N PRO A 120 -12.19 0.82 -36.18
CA PRO A 120 -10.76 0.95 -35.84
C PRO A 120 -10.34 2.37 -35.42
N LYS A 121 -11.09 3.40 -35.82
CA LYS A 121 -10.82 4.80 -35.44
C LYS A 121 -11.55 5.24 -34.17
N ALA A 122 -12.47 4.44 -33.64
CA ALA A 122 -13.21 4.79 -32.44
C ALA A 122 -12.30 4.70 -31.21
N GLN A 123 -12.47 5.65 -30.29
CA GLN A 123 -11.86 5.58 -28.97
C GLN A 123 -12.73 4.71 -28.08
N ILE A 124 -12.09 3.91 -27.22
CA ILE A 124 -12.80 3.03 -26.30
C ILE A 124 -12.41 3.36 -24.87
N TRP A 125 -13.41 3.66 -24.03
CA TRP A 125 -13.22 3.87 -22.62
C TRP A 125 -13.94 2.79 -21.80
N ILE A 126 -13.14 1.85 -21.28
CA ILE A 126 -13.63 0.77 -20.42
C ILE A 126 -13.44 1.13 -18.95
N THR A 127 -14.46 0.96 -18.11
CA THR A 127 -14.32 1.01 -16.64
C THR A 127 -14.39 -0.40 -16.04
N SER A 128 -13.57 -0.70 -15.03
CA SER A 128 -13.57 -2.04 -14.38
C SER A 128 -13.03 -2.03 -12.95
N ARG A 129 -13.27 -3.10 -12.19
CA ARG A 129 -12.46 -3.42 -11.00
C ARG A 129 -11.10 -4.02 -11.41
N PRO A 130 -10.04 -3.80 -10.61
CA PRO A 130 -8.70 -4.33 -10.93
C PRO A 130 -8.66 -5.86 -11.13
N ALA A 131 -9.45 -6.62 -10.39
CA ALA A 131 -9.48 -8.09 -10.55
C ALA A 131 -10.01 -8.52 -11.94
N ALA A 132 -10.98 -7.79 -12.46
CA ALA A 132 -11.61 -8.11 -13.74
C ALA A 132 -10.86 -7.56 -14.95
N SER A 133 -10.06 -6.49 -14.78
CA SER A 133 -9.34 -5.85 -15.89
C SER A 133 -8.32 -6.75 -16.57
N ASN A 134 -7.77 -7.73 -15.84
CA ASN A 134 -6.78 -8.66 -16.38
C ASN A 134 -7.35 -9.64 -17.42
N ARG A 135 -8.68 -9.69 -17.58
CA ARG A 135 -9.33 -10.45 -18.67
C ARG A 135 -9.15 -9.79 -20.03
N ILE A 136 -8.74 -8.51 -20.08
CA ILE A 136 -8.39 -7.81 -21.32
C ILE A 136 -6.86 -7.90 -21.49
N PRO A 137 -6.37 -8.35 -22.65
CA PRO A 137 -4.94 -8.39 -22.91
C PRO A 137 -4.28 -7.00 -22.81
N ALA A 138 -3.12 -6.93 -22.17
CA ALA A 138 -2.44 -5.65 -21.90
C ALA A 138 -1.99 -4.92 -23.18
N ASP A 139 -1.69 -5.66 -24.25
CA ASP A 139 -1.33 -5.12 -25.57
C ASP A 139 -2.49 -4.42 -26.28
N LYS A 140 -3.73 -4.58 -25.78
CA LYS A 140 -4.95 -3.93 -26.31
C LYS A 140 -5.33 -2.67 -25.54
N VAL A 141 -4.52 -2.21 -24.59
CA VAL A 141 -4.83 -1.05 -23.74
C VAL A 141 -3.76 0.01 -23.86
N ASP A 142 -4.06 1.10 -24.58
CA ASP A 142 -3.12 2.22 -24.76
C ASP A 142 -2.83 2.98 -23.46
N ARG A 143 -3.84 3.07 -22.58
CA ARG A 143 -3.75 3.84 -21.33
C ARG A 143 -4.59 3.24 -20.23
N VAL A 144 -3.97 3.06 -19.06
CA VAL A 144 -4.65 2.68 -17.81
C VAL A 144 -4.69 3.88 -16.88
N THR A 145 -5.87 4.25 -16.40
CA THR A 145 -6.06 5.23 -15.34
C THR A 145 -6.67 4.56 -14.11
N GLU A 146 -6.39 5.07 -12.92
CA GLU A 146 -6.91 4.53 -11.67
C GLU A 146 -7.70 5.62 -10.93
N VAL A 147 -8.97 5.33 -10.62
CA VAL A 147 -9.76 6.19 -9.73
C VAL A 147 -9.46 5.76 -8.30
N ARG A 148 -8.80 6.66 -7.56
CA ARG A 148 -8.34 6.43 -6.18
C ARG A 148 -9.24 7.06 -5.13
N GLY A 149 -10.45 7.47 -5.47
CA GLY A 149 -11.38 8.07 -4.49
C GLY A 149 -10.87 9.39 -3.92
N PHE A 150 -11.28 9.70 -2.69
CA PHE A 150 -10.96 10.95 -2.03
C PHE A 150 -9.70 10.85 -1.18
N ASN A 151 -8.76 11.77 -1.43
CA ASN A 151 -7.69 12.06 -0.48
C ASN A 151 -8.26 12.74 0.78
N ASP A 152 -7.44 12.91 1.82
CA ASP A 152 -7.89 13.46 3.10
C ASP A 152 -8.51 14.87 2.98
N GLU A 153 -7.99 15.72 2.09
CA GLU A 153 -8.53 17.06 1.84
C GLU A 153 -9.87 17.01 1.12
N GLN A 154 -9.99 16.17 0.09
CA GLN A 154 -11.21 15.96 -0.69
C GLN A 154 -12.33 15.34 0.14
N LYS A 155 -12.00 14.46 1.10
CA LYS A 155 -12.98 13.94 2.08
C LYS A 155 -13.60 15.10 2.84
N GLU A 156 -12.78 15.99 3.38
CA GLU A 156 -13.26 17.14 4.14
C GLU A 156 -14.05 18.11 3.27
N GLU A 157 -13.56 18.38 2.06
CA GLU A 157 -14.24 19.22 1.07
C GLU A 157 -15.63 18.69 0.73
N TYR A 158 -15.79 17.37 0.57
CA TYR A 158 -17.09 16.75 0.33
C TYR A 158 -18.11 17.10 1.42
N PHE A 159 -17.74 16.91 2.70
CA PHE A 159 -18.64 17.23 3.81
C PHE A 159 -18.91 18.73 3.93
N ARG A 160 -17.91 19.59 3.68
CA ARG A 160 -18.07 21.06 3.68
C ARG A 160 -18.94 21.57 2.53
N LYS A 161 -18.88 20.94 1.36
CA LYS A 161 -19.74 21.27 0.21
C LYS A 161 -21.19 20.83 0.42
N ARG A 162 -21.40 19.76 1.19
CA ARG A 162 -22.74 19.19 1.41
C ARG A 162 -23.52 19.90 2.51
N PHE A 163 -22.85 20.38 3.56
CA PHE A 163 -23.50 20.94 4.75
C PHE A 163 -23.15 22.41 4.96
N ASN A 164 -23.94 23.11 5.77
CA ASN A 164 -23.54 24.42 6.29
C ASN A 164 -22.28 24.30 7.18
N VAL A 165 -21.56 25.40 7.39
CA VAL A 165 -20.25 25.42 8.04
C VAL A 165 -20.27 24.76 9.44
N ASP A 166 -21.25 25.09 10.27
CA ASP A 166 -21.33 24.59 11.65
C ASP A 166 -21.65 23.09 11.71
N LEU A 167 -22.57 22.61 10.87
CA LEU A 167 -22.93 21.19 10.78
C LEU A 167 -21.78 20.38 10.16
N ALA A 168 -21.11 20.92 9.14
CA ALA A 168 -19.96 20.29 8.50
C ALA A 168 -18.83 20.04 9.50
N GLU A 169 -18.47 21.04 10.32
CA GLU A 169 -17.38 20.89 11.30
C GLU A 169 -17.74 19.92 12.44
N LYS A 170 -19.02 19.88 12.88
CA LYS A 170 -19.50 18.85 13.82
C LYS A 170 -19.36 17.45 13.22
N ILE A 171 -19.90 17.23 12.01
CA ILE A 171 -19.83 15.94 11.31
C ILE A 171 -18.37 15.54 11.08
N LEU A 172 -17.52 16.44 10.61
CA LEU A 172 -16.09 16.15 10.40
C LEU A 172 -15.37 15.77 11.68
N THR A 173 -15.63 16.47 12.79
CA THR A 173 -15.09 16.11 14.11
C THR A 173 -15.49 14.69 14.50
N HIS A 174 -16.73 14.31 14.21
CA HIS A 174 -17.27 12.98 14.49
C HIS A 174 -16.67 11.89 13.60
N VAL A 175 -16.61 12.11 12.29
CA VAL A 175 -15.98 11.16 11.35
C VAL A 175 -14.51 10.98 11.70
N LYS A 176 -13.79 12.05 12.06
CA LYS A 176 -12.37 11.97 12.48
C LYS A 176 -12.18 11.23 13.81
N LYS A 177 -13.13 11.28 14.74
CA LYS A 177 -13.09 10.48 15.99
C LYS A 177 -13.17 8.97 15.72
N SER A 178 -13.81 8.54 14.63
CA SER A 178 -13.88 7.14 14.22
C SER A 178 -12.99 6.89 13.00
N ARG A 179 -11.73 6.50 13.26
CA ARG A 179 -10.73 6.33 12.20
C ARG A 179 -11.12 5.30 11.14
N SER A 180 -11.86 4.24 11.52
CA SER A 180 -12.41 3.26 10.58
C SER A 180 -13.39 3.93 9.60
N LEU A 181 -14.34 4.76 10.08
CA LEU A 181 -15.27 5.51 9.24
C LEU A 181 -14.52 6.50 8.34
N TYR A 182 -13.53 7.22 8.87
CA TYR A 182 -12.72 8.16 8.09
C TYR A 182 -11.90 7.49 6.98
N ILE A 183 -11.37 6.28 7.23
CA ILE A 183 -10.68 5.48 6.21
C ILE A 183 -11.67 5.05 5.12
N MET A 184 -12.86 4.57 5.50
CA MET A 184 -13.88 4.16 4.52
C MET A 184 -14.37 5.33 3.67
N CYS A 185 -14.43 6.55 4.20
CA CYS A 185 -14.75 7.77 3.46
C CYS A 185 -13.77 8.10 2.31
N HIS A 186 -12.67 7.36 2.19
CA HIS A 186 -11.89 7.35 0.94
C HIS A 186 -12.75 6.96 -0.29
N ILE A 187 -13.73 6.08 -0.09
CA ILE A 187 -14.68 5.70 -1.13
C ILE A 187 -15.89 6.64 -1.06
N PRO A 188 -16.20 7.40 -2.13
CA PRO A 188 -17.25 8.42 -2.12
C PRO A 188 -18.64 7.94 -1.68
N VAL A 189 -19.04 6.70 -2.01
CA VAL A 189 -20.33 6.15 -1.57
C VAL A 189 -20.44 6.09 -0.04
N PHE A 190 -19.33 5.80 0.66
CA PHE A 190 -19.31 5.82 2.12
C PHE A 190 -19.38 7.24 2.67
N CYS A 191 -18.82 8.24 1.99
CA CYS A 191 -19.06 9.64 2.34
C CYS A 191 -20.55 10.00 2.24
N TRP A 192 -21.23 9.55 1.18
CA TRP A 192 -22.66 9.82 0.99
C TRP A 192 -23.52 9.18 2.08
N ILE A 193 -23.32 7.88 2.36
CA ILE A 193 -24.05 7.17 3.44
C ILE A 193 -23.74 7.83 4.78
N THR A 194 -22.46 8.12 5.06
CA THR A 194 -22.03 8.74 6.32
C THR A 194 -22.64 10.12 6.51
N ALA A 195 -22.66 10.93 5.46
CA ALA A 195 -23.29 12.23 5.49
C ALA A 195 -24.78 12.10 5.79
N LYS A 196 -25.51 11.21 5.10
CA LYS A 196 -26.96 11.03 5.30
C LYS A 196 -27.30 10.59 6.73
N VAL A 197 -26.54 9.63 7.27
CA VAL A 197 -26.75 9.10 8.63
C VAL A 197 -26.43 10.15 9.69
N LEU A 198 -25.27 10.83 9.59
CA LEU A 198 -24.84 11.80 10.59
C LEU A 198 -25.63 13.12 10.53
N GLU A 199 -26.14 13.51 9.37
CA GLU A 199 -27.07 14.64 9.22
C GLU A 199 -28.33 14.44 10.06
N GLU A 200 -29.00 13.30 9.91
CA GLU A 200 -30.19 12.94 10.70
C GLU A 200 -29.85 12.88 12.20
N TYR A 201 -28.72 12.26 12.55
CA TYR A 201 -28.31 12.10 13.95
C TYR A 201 -28.08 13.44 14.66
N VAL A 202 -27.32 14.34 14.03
CA VAL A 202 -26.96 15.64 14.61
C VAL A 202 -28.17 16.57 14.65
N THR A 203 -29.10 16.47 13.70
CA THR A 203 -30.32 17.29 13.66
C THR A 203 -31.39 16.84 14.64
N THR A 204 -31.47 15.54 14.95
CA THR A 204 -32.49 14.98 15.86
C THR A 204 -32.07 14.96 17.33
N ASN A 205 -30.85 15.41 17.67
CA ASN A 205 -30.31 15.48 19.04
C ASN A 205 -30.51 14.17 19.83
N GLN A 206 -30.28 13.01 19.21
CA GLN A 206 -30.41 11.74 19.93
C GLN A 206 -29.32 11.63 21.01
N GLU A 207 -29.74 11.46 22.27
CA GLU A 207 -28.85 11.19 23.43
C GLU A 207 -28.16 9.82 23.36
N ASP A 208 -28.52 8.98 22.38
CA ASP A 208 -27.88 7.68 22.15
C ASP A 208 -26.39 7.84 21.76
N GLU A 209 -25.64 6.74 21.75
CA GLU A 209 -24.26 6.73 21.28
C GLU A 209 -24.22 6.67 19.75
N MET A 210 -23.48 7.58 19.10
CA MET A 210 -23.39 7.62 17.63
C MET A 210 -22.92 6.27 17.03
N PRO A 211 -23.33 5.95 15.79
CA PRO A 211 -22.83 4.79 15.04
C PRO A 211 -21.29 4.73 15.00
N LYS A 212 -20.70 3.58 15.34
CA LYS A 212 -19.24 3.40 15.38
C LYS A 212 -18.74 2.40 14.34
N THR A 213 -19.52 1.38 14.06
CA THR A 213 -19.18 0.29 13.13
C THR A 213 -19.81 0.52 11.76
N LEU A 214 -19.37 -0.24 10.75
CA LEU A 214 -19.98 -0.14 9.43
C LEU A 214 -21.42 -0.67 9.45
N THR A 215 -21.67 -1.73 10.21
CA THR A 215 -23.01 -2.29 10.36
C THR A 215 -23.96 -1.32 11.05
N ASP A 216 -23.50 -0.54 12.02
CA ASP A 216 -24.30 0.55 12.61
C ASP A 216 -24.72 1.53 11.52
N MET A 217 -23.76 2.04 10.74
CA MET A 217 -24.03 3.03 9.69
C MET A 217 -25.10 2.54 8.71
N TYR A 218 -25.02 1.29 8.26
CA TYR A 218 -25.99 0.72 7.32
C TYR A 218 -27.34 0.42 7.96
N THR A 219 -27.36 0.01 9.24
CA THR A 219 -28.59 -0.16 9.99
C THR A 219 -29.32 1.17 10.13
N TYR A 220 -28.63 2.25 10.55
CA TYR A 220 -29.22 3.58 10.63
C TYR A 220 -29.64 4.12 9.26
N PHE A 221 -28.83 3.87 8.22
CA PHE A 221 -29.20 4.22 6.85
C PHE A 221 -30.53 3.56 6.43
N LEU A 222 -30.69 2.26 6.68
CA LEU A 222 -31.93 1.54 6.43
C LEU A 222 -33.13 2.15 7.18
N LEU A 223 -32.95 2.53 8.46
CA LEU A 223 -34.02 3.18 9.23
C LEU A 223 -34.44 4.51 8.61
N ILE A 224 -33.47 5.31 8.12
CA ILE A 224 -33.74 6.58 7.45
C ILE A 224 -34.53 6.33 6.15
N GLU A 225 -34.13 5.34 5.35
CA GLU A 225 -34.84 4.96 4.12
C GLU A 225 -36.28 4.52 4.42
N CYS A 226 -36.51 3.72 5.47
CA CYS A 226 -37.85 3.33 5.89
C CYS A 226 -38.73 4.52 6.30
N ARG A 227 -38.19 5.49 7.05
CA ARG A 227 -38.94 6.72 7.40
C ARG A 227 -39.24 7.56 6.16
N GLN A 228 -38.28 7.70 5.24
CA GLN A 228 -38.48 8.41 3.98
C GLN A 228 -39.53 7.72 3.10
N ALA A 229 -39.51 6.40 3.03
CA ALA A 229 -40.50 5.60 2.34
C ALA A 229 -41.91 5.77 2.93
N ASN A 230 -42.04 6.00 4.24
CA ASN A 230 -43.34 6.29 4.87
C ASN A 230 -43.84 7.68 4.49
N ARG A 231 -42.96 8.69 4.46
CA ARG A 231 -43.31 10.05 4.03
C ARG A 231 -43.79 10.06 2.57
N LYS A 232 -43.02 9.46 1.66
CA LYS A 232 -43.35 9.41 0.22
C LYS A 232 -44.65 8.69 -0.11
N TYR A 233 -44.99 7.65 0.67
CA TYR A 233 -46.19 6.86 0.41
C TYR A 233 -47.47 7.49 0.99
N ASN A 234 -47.35 8.34 2.02
CA ASN A 234 -48.48 8.91 2.75
C ASN A 234 -48.83 10.36 2.35
N GLU A 235 -48.20 10.95 1.33
CA GLU A 235 -48.54 12.30 0.84
C GLU A 235 -50.02 12.45 0.40
N ASP A 236 -50.72 11.35 0.13
CA ASP A 236 -52.14 11.33 -0.26
C ASP A 236 -53.15 11.06 0.88
N LYS A 237 -52.73 10.85 2.14
CA LYS A 237 -53.66 10.54 3.25
C LYS A 237 -53.53 11.51 4.42
N THR A 238 -54.53 12.38 4.56
CA THR A 238 -54.77 13.22 5.73
C THR A 238 -55.15 12.37 6.95
N SER A 239 -54.17 11.89 7.72
CA SER A 239 -54.41 11.42 9.09
C SER A 239 -53.15 11.48 9.96
N GLU A 240 -53.32 12.16 11.10
CA GLU A 240 -52.56 12.17 12.35
C GLU A 240 -51.03 11.98 12.32
N SER A 241 -50.35 13.04 12.78
CA SER A 241 -48.90 13.24 12.87
C SER A 241 -48.10 12.22 13.72
N CYS A 242 -48.73 11.19 14.30
CA CYS A 242 -48.09 10.28 15.25
C CYS A 242 -47.51 9.00 14.63
N GLU A 243 -47.94 8.58 13.42
CA GLU A 243 -47.40 7.38 12.76
C GLU A 243 -46.20 7.65 11.83
N ILE A 244 -45.96 8.91 11.47
CA ILE A 244 -44.94 9.32 10.49
C ILE A 244 -43.50 9.10 11.00
N ASP A 245 -43.30 9.10 12.33
CA ASP A 245 -41.99 8.92 12.96
C ASP A 245 -41.62 7.44 13.21
N LYS A 246 -42.56 6.50 13.07
CA LYS A 246 -42.24 5.07 13.20
C LYS A 246 -41.63 4.53 11.91
N CYS A 247 -40.43 3.97 12.03
CA CYS A 247 -39.71 3.33 10.93
C CYS A 247 -40.46 2.09 10.39
N TRP A 248 -40.95 1.24 11.30
CA TRP A 248 -41.50 -0.06 10.95
C TRP A 248 -43.04 -0.03 10.91
N ASN A 249 -43.58 -0.32 9.73
CA ASN A 249 -44.98 -0.69 9.49
C ASN A 249 -45.01 -1.99 8.69
N GLU A 250 -46.18 -2.65 8.57
CA GLU A 250 -46.30 -3.95 7.88
C GLU A 250 -45.69 -3.92 6.47
N ARG A 251 -45.96 -2.86 5.70
CA ARG A 251 -45.39 -2.65 4.36
C ARG A 251 -43.87 -2.62 4.37
N ASN A 252 -43.26 -1.77 5.19
CA ASN A 252 -41.79 -1.67 5.26
C ASN A 252 -41.17 -3.00 5.69
N LYS A 253 -41.80 -3.72 6.63
CA LYS A 253 -41.32 -5.04 7.08
C LYS A 253 -41.31 -6.03 5.92
N GLU A 254 -42.43 -6.18 5.22
CA GLU A 254 -42.56 -7.07 4.05
C GLU A 254 -41.59 -6.69 2.93
N THR A 255 -41.52 -5.40 2.59
CA THR A 255 -40.68 -4.93 1.49
C THR A 255 -39.20 -5.13 1.77
N ILE A 256 -38.71 -4.80 2.98
CA ILE A 256 -37.30 -4.99 3.31
C ILE A 256 -36.91 -6.47 3.35
N ILE A 257 -37.77 -7.35 3.86
CA ILE A 257 -37.53 -8.81 3.81
C ILE A 257 -37.46 -9.28 2.35
N SER A 258 -38.36 -8.83 1.49
CA SER A 258 -38.40 -9.20 0.07
C SER A 258 -37.19 -8.67 -0.71
N LEU A 259 -36.78 -7.42 -0.47
CA LEU A 259 -35.57 -6.84 -1.04
C LEU A 259 -34.31 -7.54 -0.53
N GLY A 260 -34.29 -7.96 0.73
CA GLY A 260 -33.21 -8.77 1.30
C GLY A 260 -33.10 -10.15 0.65
N LYS A 261 -34.24 -10.81 0.39
CA LYS A 261 -34.30 -12.07 -0.37
C LYS A 261 -33.72 -11.90 -1.77
N LEU A 262 -34.20 -10.89 -2.50
CA LEU A 262 -33.70 -10.55 -3.84
C LEU A 262 -32.18 -10.29 -3.80
N ALA A 263 -31.73 -9.48 -2.85
CA ALA A 263 -30.32 -9.15 -2.69
C ALA A 263 -29.44 -10.40 -2.52
N PHE A 264 -29.86 -11.35 -1.67
CA PHE A 264 -29.11 -12.58 -1.41
C PHE A 264 -29.11 -13.54 -2.61
N GLU A 265 -30.29 -13.85 -3.17
CA GLU A 265 -30.40 -14.80 -4.29
C GLU A 265 -29.61 -14.31 -5.50
N GLU A 266 -29.73 -13.02 -5.81
CA GLU A 266 -29.04 -12.42 -6.95
C GLU A 266 -27.55 -12.25 -6.69
N LEU A 267 -27.12 -11.97 -5.45
CA LEU A 267 -25.70 -11.98 -5.09
C LEU A 267 -25.07 -13.37 -5.29
N VAL A 268 -25.78 -14.45 -4.94
CA VAL A 268 -25.32 -15.83 -5.19
C VAL A 268 -25.23 -16.15 -6.68
N LYS A 269 -26.18 -15.66 -7.49
CA LYS A 269 -26.14 -15.75 -8.96
C LYS A 269 -25.13 -14.78 -9.60
N GLY A 270 -24.59 -13.84 -8.82
CA GLY A 270 -23.74 -12.73 -9.26
C GLY A 270 -24.46 -11.67 -10.09
N ASN A 271 -25.79 -11.63 -10.06
CA ASN A 271 -26.66 -10.75 -10.85
C ASN A 271 -26.81 -9.38 -10.15
N PHE A 272 -26.78 -8.29 -10.92
CA PHE A 272 -26.91 -6.91 -10.39
C PHE A 272 -28.04 -6.10 -11.05
N LEU A 273 -28.74 -6.70 -12.02
CA LEU A 273 -29.94 -6.16 -12.65
C LEU A 273 -31.08 -7.13 -12.44
N PHE A 274 -32.25 -6.58 -12.15
CA PHE A 274 -33.45 -7.33 -11.82
C PHE A 274 -34.61 -6.84 -12.69
N THR A 275 -35.47 -7.75 -13.10
CA THR A 275 -36.73 -7.42 -13.76
C THR A 275 -37.85 -7.25 -12.72
N GLU A 276 -39.01 -6.78 -13.17
CA GLU A 276 -40.23 -6.80 -12.37
C GLU A 276 -40.61 -8.22 -11.91
N GLU A 277 -40.36 -9.23 -12.75
CA GLU A 277 -40.63 -10.63 -12.41
C GLU A 277 -39.80 -11.07 -11.19
N ASN A 278 -38.50 -10.74 -11.15
CA ASN A 278 -37.66 -11.07 -9.99
C ASN A 278 -38.15 -10.41 -8.69
N LEU A 279 -38.67 -9.18 -8.77
CA LEU A 279 -39.29 -8.51 -7.62
C LEU A 279 -40.52 -9.29 -7.13
N THR A 280 -41.38 -9.72 -8.06
CA THR A 280 -42.59 -10.48 -7.74
C THR A 280 -42.29 -11.87 -7.17
N GLU A 281 -41.29 -12.58 -7.70
CA GLU A 281 -40.80 -13.87 -7.18
C GLU A 281 -40.27 -13.76 -5.74
N CYS A 282 -39.74 -12.60 -5.39
CA CYS A 282 -39.25 -12.31 -4.04
C CYS A 282 -40.35 -11.81 -3.08
N GLY A 283 -41.57 -11.60 -3.57
CA GLY A 283 -42.72 -11.20 -2.74
C GLY A 283 -42.96 -9.69 -2.63
N THR A 284 -42.38 -8.88 -3.53
CA THR A 284 -42.62 -7.43 -3.60
C THR A 284 -43.07 -6.98 -4.98
N ASP A 285 -43.54 -5.74 -5.08
CA ASP A 285 -43.96 -5.12 -6.33
C ASP A 285 -43.26 -3.75 -6.51
N ILE A 286 -43.36 -3.19 -7.72
CA ILE A 286 -42.71 -1.90 -8.04
C ILE A 286 -43.20 -0.79 -7.12
N THR A 287 -44.49 -0.73 -6.81
CA THR A 287 -45.06 0.36 -6.00
C THR A 287 -44.51 0.35 -4.58
N LYS A 288 -44.32 -0.84 -4.00
CA LYS A 288 -43.72 -1.05 -2.69
C LYS A 288 -42.20 -0.81 -2.70
N ALA A 289 -41.50 -1.16 -3.77
CA ALA A 289 -40.05 -1.06 -3.86
C ALA A 289 -39.55 0.35 -4.24
N ALA A 290 -40.23 1.05 -5.17
CA ALA A 290 -39.78 2.34 -5.71
C ALA A 290 -39.73 3.47 -4.68
N VAL A 291 -40.51 3.38 -3.59
CA VAL A 291 -40.46 4.33 -2.48
C VAL A 291 -39.11 4.33 -1.74
N PHE A 292 -38.34 3.23 -1.82
CA PHE A 292 -37.01 3.08 -1.24
C PHE A 292 -35.90 3.52 -2.23
N SER A 293 -36.01 4.74 -2.76
CA SER A 293 -35.12 5.23 -3.82
C SER A 293 -33.63 5.31 -3.42
N GLY A 294 -33.29 5.32 -2.12
CA GLY A 294 -31.90 5.24 -1.67
C GLY A 294 -31.36 3.81 -1.60
N ILE A 295 -32.22 2.80 -1.75
CA ILE A 295 -31.86 1.37 -1.75
C ILE A 295 -31.91 0.80 -3.17
N LEU A 296 -33.05 0.94 -3.85
CA LEU A 296 -33.33 0.39 -5.16
C LEU A 296 -33.63 1.53 -6.13
N THR A 297 -33.05 1.48 -7.32
CA THR A 297 -33.28 2.45 -8.39
C THR A 297 -33.75 1.76 -9.66
N GLN A 298 -34.65 2.42 -10.40
CA GLN A 298 -35.08 1.99 -11.73
C GLN A 298 -34.14 2.62 -12.77
N ILE A 299 -33.75 1.84 -13.76
CA ILE A 299 -33.02 2.35 -14.93
C ILE A 299 -34.05 2.92 -15.90
N GLU A 300 -34.16 4.25 -15.94
CA GLU A 300 -35.02 4.96 -16.88
C GLU A 300 -34.28 5.16 -18.21
N ARG A 301 -34.91 4.77 -19.32
CA ARG A 301 -34.51 5.13 -20.68
C ARG A 301 -35.70 5.75 -21.38
N GLU A 302 -35.53 6.97 -21.89
CA GLU A 302 -36.56 7.64 -22.68
C GLU A 302 -36.56 7.07 -24.12
N GLY A 303 -37.70 6.50 -24.53
CA GLY A 303 -37.95 6.04 -25.91
C GLY A 303 -38.65 4.68 -25.98
N PRO A 304 -39.28 4.32 -27.12
CA PRO A 304 -39.82 2.98 -27.33
C PRO A 304 -38.66 1.99 -27.49
N SER A 305 -38.16 1.47 -26.37
CA SER A 305 -37.24 0.33 -26.35
C SER A 305 -37.98 -0.90 -26.87
N MET A 306 -37.32 -1.75 -27.66
CA MET A 306 -37.90 -3.06 -28.04
C MET A 306 -38.00 -4.02 -26.84
N TYR A 307 -37.42 -3.64 -25.70
CA TYR A 307 -37.58 -4.26 -24.39
C TYR A 307 -38.38 -3.33 -23.47
N PRO A 308 -39.72 -3.47 -23.39
CA PRO A 308 -40.58 -2.67 -22.51
C PRO A 308 -40.42 -3.02 -21.02
N GLN A 309 -39.55 -3.97 -20.67
CA GLN A 309 -39.34 -4.41 -19.29
C GLN A 309 -38.55 -3.37 -18.49
N LYS A 310 -39.13 -2.94 -17.36
CA LYS A 310 -38.45 -2.07 -16.40
C LYS A 310 -37.33 -2.85 -15.71
N LEU A 311 -36.13 -2.28 -15.71
CA LEU A 311 -34.95 -2.84 -15.05
C LEU A 311 -34.65 -2.10 -13.76
N PHE A 312 -34.23 -2.84 -12.74
CA PHE A 312 -33.90 -2.33 -11.41
C PHE A 312 -32.50 -2.76 -10.98
N CYS A 313 -31.84 -1.94 -10.17
CA CYS A 313 -30.62 -2.32 -9.47
C CYS A 313 -30.56 -1.69 -8.08
N PHE A 314 -29.78 -2.29 -7.18
CA PHE A 314 -29.42 -1.60 -5.95
C PHE A 314 -28.52 -0.40 -6.26
N VAL A 315 -28.70 0.70 -5.53
CA VAL A 315 -27.94 1.94 -5.73
C VAL A 315 -26.42 1.70 -5.64
N HIS A 316 -26.02 0.75 -4.79
CA HIS A 316 -24.63 0.32 -4.69
C HIS A 316 -24.53 -1.13 -4.21
N LEU A 317 -23.47 -1.85 -4.62
CA LEU A 317 -23.25 -3.25 -4.23
C LEU A 317 -23.20 -3.44 -2.71
N SER A 318 -22.61 -2.51 -1.97
CA SER A 318 -22.56 -2.61 -0.50
C SER A 318 -23.94 -2.60 0.15
N ILE A 319 -24.94 -1.95 -0.47
CA ILE A 319 -26.33 -1.96 0.00
C ILE A 319 -26.96 -3.33 -0.27
N GLN A 320 -26.68 -3.93 -1.45
CA GLN A 320 -27.08 -5.29 -1.76
C GLN A 320 -26.45 -6.29 -0.79
N GLU A 321 -25.15 -6.21 -0.53
CA GLU A 321 -24.45 -7.09 0.43
C GLU A 321 -24.98 -6.94 1.86
N PHE A 322 -25.29 -5.71 2.29
CA PHE A 322 -25.92 -5.46 3.59
C PHE A 322 -27.30 -6.09 3.69
N LEU A 323 -28.17 -5.89 2.69
CA LEU A 323 -29.53 -6.46 2.68
C LEU A 323 -29.50 -7.98 2.56
N ALA A 324 -28.55 -8.54 1.81
CA ALA A 324 -28.32 -9.97 1.76
C ALA A 324 -27.91 -10.52 3.14
N ALA A 325 -26.96 -9.86 3.82
CA ALA A 325 -26.53 -10.26 5.16
C ALA A 325 -27.69 -10.17 6.17
N PHE A 326 -28.49 -9.10 6.09
CA PHE A 326 -29.71 -8.94 6.88
C PHE A 326 -30.70 -10.08 6.65
N TYR A 327 -30.96 -10.45 5.39
CA TYR A 327 -31.90 -11.53 5.06
C TYR A 327 -31.44 -12.89 5.59
N VAL A 328 -30.16 -13.22 5.39
CA VAL A 328 -29.60 -14.49 5.91
C VAL A 328 -29.69 -14.52 7.44
N PHE A 329 -29.36 -13.41 8.10
CA PHE A 329 -29.50 -13.28 9.54
C PHE A 329 -30.96 -13.41 10.02
N TYR A 330 -31.90 -12.78 9.31
CA TYR A 330 -33.34 -12.86 9.57
C TYR A 330 -33.84 -14.30 9.48
N ILE A 331 -33.48 -15.03 8.41
CA ILE A 331 -33.90 -16.42 8.20
C ILE A 331 -33.30 -17.34 9.25
N PHE A 332 -32.01 -17.16 9.58
CA PHE A 332 -31.35 -17.93 10.62
C PHE A 332 -32.04 -17.75 12.00
N ASN A 333 -32.36 -16.53 12.39
CA ASN A 333 -32.98 -16.27 13.70
C ASN A 333 -34.45 -16.67 13.79
N ASN A 334 -35.22 -16.47 12.71
CA ASN A 334 -36.66 -16.67 12.74
C ASN A 334 -37.11 -18.07 12.28
N LYS A 335 -36.31 -18.74 11.43
CA LYS A 335 -36.63 -20.08 10.89
C LYS A 335 -35.62 -21.16 11.28
N SER A 336 -34.50 -20.79 11.91
CA SER A 336 -33.40 -21.72 12.23
C SER A 336 -32.86 -22.44 10.99
N GLU A 337 -32.83 -21.76 9.84
CA GLU A 337 -32.31 -22.28 8.57
C GLU A 337 -30.97 -21.63 8.23
N ASN A 338 -30.00 -22.44 7.78
CA ASN A 338 -28.72 -21.94 7.29
C ASN A 338 -28.72 -21.85 5.75
N LEU A 339 -28.87 -20.63 5.22
CA LEU A 339 -28.84 -20.38 3.77
C LEU A 339 -27.43 -20.43 3.15
N LEU A 340 -26.37 -20.51 3.95
CA LEU A 340 -24.99 -20.55 3.46
C LEU A 340 -24.55 -21.97 3.04
N THR A 341 -25.33 -23.00 3.33
CA THR A 341 -25.08 -24.38 2.93
C THR A 341 -26.06 -24.83 1.83
N PRO A 342 -25.59 -25.40 0.71
CA PRO A 342 -26.46 -26.06 -0.26
C PRO A 342 -26.55 -27.59 -0.01
N PRO A 343 -27.76 -28.17 0.15
CA PRO A 343 -29.07 -27.52 0.29
C PRO A 343 -29.23 -26.85 1.68
N PRO A 344 -30.14 -25.87 1.83
CA PRO A 344 -30.40 -25.23 3.12
C PRO A 344 -30.75 -26.28 4.18
N SER A 345 -29.98 -26.32 5.27
CA SER A 345 -30.19 -27.28 6.36
C SER A 345 -30.90 -26.61 7.53
N VAL A 346 -31.92 -27.27 8.08
CA VAL A 346 -32.49 -26.90 9.39
C VAL A 346 -31.42 -27.11 10.44
N VAL A 347 -31.10 -26.07 11.20
CA VAL A 347 -30.08 -26.06 12.24
C VAL A 347 -30.72 -26.56 13.54
N SER A 348 -31.25 -27.79 13.54
CA SER A 348 -31.92 -28.35 14.72
C SER A 348 -30.95 -28.79 15.82
N ASP A 349 -29.68 -29.06 15.49
CA ASP A 349 -28.74 -29.75 16.40
C ASP A 349 -27.31 -29.14 16.47
N LEU A 350 -27.00 -28.04 15.76
CA LEU A 350 -25.66 -27.45 15.75
C LEU A 350 -25.60 -26.13 16.55
N PRO A 351 -24.46 -25.82 17.22
CA PRO A 351 -24.27 -24.53 17.86
C PRO A 351 -24.43 -23.38 16.87
N ALA A 352 -25.05 -22.27 17.28
CA ALA A 352 -25.20 -21.08 16.44
C ALA A 352 -23.85 -20.52 15.96
N SER A 353 -22.74 -20.82 16.65
CA SER A 353 -21.40 -20.44 16.22
C SER A 353 -20.97 -21.14 14.93
N GLU A 354 -21.45 -22.36 14.64
CA GLU A 354 -21.15 -23.06 13.38
C GLU A 354 -21.71 -22.32 12.15
N PHE A 355 -22.82 -21.60 12.31
CA PHE A 355 -23.37 -20.76 11.23
C PHE A 355 -22.39 -19.62 10.87
N TYR A 356 -21.89 -18.89 11.87
CA TYR A 356 -20.95 -17.79 11.64
C TYR A 356 -19.57 -18.29 11.19
N LYS A 357 -19.07 -19.42 11.71
CA LYS A 357 -17.82 -20.04 11.24
C LYS A 357 -17.88 -20.38 9.75
N LYS A 358 -19.00 -20.96 9.28
CA LYS A 358 -19.22 -21.24 7.85
C LYS A 358 -19.24 -19.96 7.00
N ALA A 359 -19.78 -18.87 7.53
CA ALA A 359 -19.71 -17.58 6.84
C ALA A 359 -18.26 -17.07 6.70
N VAL A 360 -17.45 -17.21 7.76
CA VAL A 360 -16.02 -16.88 7.74
C VAL A 360 -15.28 -17.72 6.69
N ASP A 361 -15.50 -19.04 6.67
CA ASP A 361 -14.86 -19.93 5.69
C ASP A 361 -15.27 -19.58 4.25
N LYS A 362 -16.57 -19.30 4.01
CA LYS A 362 -17.07 -18.88 2.68
C LYS A 362 -16.40 -17.60 2.17
N ALA A 363 -16.16 -16.63 3.04
CA ALA A 363 -15.44 -15.41 2.65
C ALA A 363 -13.97 -15.68 2.36
N LEU A 364 -13.31 -16.50 3.19
CA LEU A 364 -11.91 -16.88 3.00
C LEU A 364 -11.68 -17.70 1.72
N ASP A 365 -12.64 -18.53 1.33
CA ASP A 365 -12.60 -19.34 0.10
C ASP A 365 -12.82 -18.49 -1.16
N SER A 366 -13.39 -17.28 -1.06
CA SER A 366 -13.51 -16.37 -2.19
C SER A 366 -12.13 -15.94 -2.69
N LYS A 367 -11.92 -16.03 -4.01
CA LYS A 367 -10.68 -15.58 -4.65
C LYS A 367 -10.56 -14.05 -4.68
N HIS A 368 -11.67 -13.33 -4.66
CA HIS A 368 -11.71 -11.89 -4.91
C HIS A 368 -12.34 -11.06 -3.78
N GLY A 369 -12.63 -11.70 -2.63
CA GLY A 369 -13.23 -11.02 -1.47
C GLY A 369 -14.70 -10.66 -1.67
N ASP A 370 -15.41 -11.36 -2.56
CA ASP A 370 -16.80 -11.05 -2.95
C ASP A 370 -17.81 -11.18 -1.79
N TRP A 371 -17.40 -11.80 -0.68
CA TRP A 371 -18.21 -12.00 0.51
C TRP A 371 -17.65 -11.27 1.74
N ASP A 372 -16.61 -10.45 1.59
CA ASP A 372 -15.93 -9.79 2.70
C ASP A 372 -16.86 -8.80 3.41
N LEU A 373 -17.55 -7.97 2.64
CA LEU A 373 -18.43 -6.96 3.20
C LEU A 373 -19.73 -7.59 3.73
N PHE A 374 -20.27 -8.59 3.02
CA PHE A 374 -21.36 -9.43 3.52
C PHE A 374 -21.02 -10.04 4.90
N LEU A 375 -19.83 -10.62 5.06
CA LEU A 375 -19.39 -11.24 6.32
C LEU A 375 -19.33 -10.20 7.44
N ARG A 376 -18.74 -9.04 7.18
CA ARG A 376 -18.68 -7.93 8.16
C ARG A 376 -20.06 -7.54 8.65
N PHE A 377 -21.02 -7.36 7.73
CA PHE A 377 -22.40 -7.04 8.10
C PHE A 377 -23.08 -8.15 8.88
N LEU A 378 -22.92 -9.41 8.46
CA LEU A 378 -23.52 -10.56 9.13
C LEU A 378 -23.04 -10.68 10.59
N LEU A 379 -21.73 -10.48 10.82
CA LEU A 379 -21.13 -10.49 12.16
C LEU A 379 -21.54 -9.26 12.98
N GLY A 380 -21.62 -8.08 12.37
CA GLY A 380 -22.12 -6.90 13.07
C GLY A 380 -23.59 -7.06 13.49
N LEU A 381 -24.43 -7.69 12.67
CA LEU A 381 -25.84 -7.94 13.00
C LEU A 381 -26.02 -8.94 14.16
N SER A 382 -25.02 -9.78 14.45
CA SER A 382 -25.06 -10.71 15.58
C SER A 382 -24.91 -10.02 16.94
N LEU A 383 -24.51 -8.74 16.98
CA LEU A 383 -24.45 -7.95 18.20
C LEU A 383 -25.84 -7.42 18.61
N GLU A 384 -26.11 -7.51 19.92
CA GLU A 384 -27.38 -7.07 20.51
C GLU A 384 -27.63 -5.55 20.32
N THR A 385 -26.56 -4.75 20.29
CA THR A 385 -26.62 -3.30 20.02
C THR A 385 -27.26 -3.00 18.66
N ASN A 386 -26.92 -3.80 17.66
CA ASN A 386 -27.34 -3.59 16.28
C ASN A 386 -28.74 -4.19 16.06
N GLN A 387 -29.10 -5.19 16.86
CA GLN A 387 -30.44 -5.76 16.91
C GLN A 387 -31.46 -4.83 17.57
N LYS A 388 -31.05 -3.92 18.48
CA LYS A 388 -31.95 -2.96 19.16
C LYS A 388 -32.90 -2.25 18.20
N HIS A 389 -32.40 -1.82 17.04
CA HIS A 389 -33.17 -1.10 16.04
C HIS A 389 -33.96 -1.99 15.07
N LEU A 390 -33.69 -3.30 15.09
CA LEU A 390 -34.29 -4.32 14.22
C LEU A 390 -35.23 -5.28 14.97
N LYS A 391 -35.42 -5.11 16.29
CA LYS A 391 -36.23 -6.01 17.14
C LYS A 391 -37.64 -6.27 16.61
N GLU A 392 -38.24 -5.30 15.93
CA GLU A 392 -39.57 -5.46 15.33
C GLU A 392 -39.66 -6.46 14.16
N LEU A 393 -38.51 -6.89 13.63
CA LEU A 393 -38.38 -7.88 12.55
C LEU A 393 -37.87 -9.24 13.05
N LEU A 394 -37.41 -9.32 14.30
CA LEU A 394 -36.71 -10.48 14.85
C LEU A 394 -37.53 -11.10 15.98
N ILE A 395 -37.57 -12.44 16.04
CA ILE A 395 -38.09 -13.16 17.21
C ILE A 395 -37.07 -13.03 18.34
N ASP A 396 -37.56 -12.75 19.57
CA ASP A 396 -36.74 -12.50 20.76
C ASP A 396 -36.04 -13.80 21.25
N ASN A 397 -35.02 -14.23 20.52
CA ASN A 397 -34.23 -15.44 20.77
C ASN A 397 -32.89 -15.11 21.45
N ASN A 398 -32.93 -14.21 22.44
CA ASN A 398 -31.77 -13.65 23.17
C ASN A 398 -30.92 -14.66 23.98
N LYS A 399 -31.17 -15.97 23.87
CA LYS A 399 -30.47 -16.99 24.65
C LYS A 399 -29.22 -17.47 23.89
N ASN A 400 -28.09 -16.79 24.13
CA ASN A 400 -26.69 -17.21 23.83
C ASN A 400 -25.91 -16.46 22.71
N ASN A 401 -26.37 -15.29 22.24
CA ASN A 401 -25.64 -14.49 21.24
C ASN A 401 -24.23 -14.08 21.71
N LYS A 402 -24.07 -13.74 22.99
CA LYS A 402 -22.76 -13.31 23.53
C LYS A 402 -21.70 -14.42 23.51
N GLU A 403 -22.08 -15.66 23.87
CA GLU A 403 -21.16 -16.80 23.83
C GLU A 403 -20.85 -17.17 22.38
N THR A 404 -21.86 -17.17 21.52
CA THR A 404 -21.72 -17.42 20.07
C THR A 404 -20.74 -16.44 19.42
N ASN A 405 -20.84 -15.15 19.73
CA ASN A 405 -19.95 -14.11 19.21
C ASN A 405 -18.52 -14.28 19.71
N LYS A 406 -18.35 -14.68 20.98
CA LYS A 406 -17.04 -14.97 21.56
C LYS A 406 -16.39 -16.19 20.89
N GLU A 407 -17.12 -17.29 20.71
CA GLU A 407 -16.63 -18.46 19.98
C GLU A 407 -16.25 -18.13 18.54
N THR A 408 -17.05 -17.29 17.87
CA THR A 408 -16.78 -16.82 16.51
C THR A 408 -15.53 -15.95 16.45
N ALA A 409 -15.35 -15.03 17.41
CA ALA A 409 -14.16 -14.19 17.51
C ALA A 409 -12.89 -15.05 17.73
N GLU A 410 -12.95 -16.06 18.60
CA GLU A 410 -11.83 -17.00 18.80
C GLU A 410 -11.54 -17.83 17.54
N TYR A 411 -12.57 -18.22 16.77
CA TYR A 411 -12.36 -18.87 15.48
C TYR A 411 -11.68 -17.95 14.46
N ILE A 412 -12.07 -16.68 14.38
CA ILE A 412 -11.41 -15.70 13.53
C ILE A 412 -9.93 -15.52 13.94
N LYS A 413 -9.65 -15.38 15.24
CA LYS A 413 -8.27 -15.29 15.75
C LYS A 413 -7.46 -16.55 15.40
N LYS A 414 -8.08 -17.73 15.44
CA LYS A 414 -7.45 -18.98 14.99
C LYS A 414 -7.11 -18.92 13.51
N LYS A 415 -8.03 -18.49 12.64
CA LYS A 415 -7.80 -18.35 11.19
C LYS A 415 -6.68 -17.38 10.85
N ILE A 416 -6.60 -16.25 11.56
CA ILE A 416 -5.49 -15.30 11.41
C ILE A 416 -4.15 -15.96 11.79
N ASN A 417 -4.13 -16.85 12.78
CA ASN A 417 -2.91 -17.57 13.20
C ASN A 417 -2.51 -18.71 12.25
N GLU A 418 -3.44 -19.25 11.46
CA GLU A 418 -3.16 -20.31 10.47
C GLU A 418 -2.39 -19.79 9.22
N ASP A 419 -1.91 -18.53 9.26
CA ASP A 419 -1.04 -17.86 8.27
C ASP A 419 -1.64 -17.85 6.85
N ILE A 420 -2.77 -17.15 6.68
CA ILE A 420 -3.33 -16.86 5.36
C ILE A 420 -2.30 -15.99 4.63
N SER A 421 -1.66 -16.54 3.60
CA SER A 421 -0.65 -15.84 2.78
C SER A 421 -1.10 -14.52 2.14
N ASP A 422 -2.41 -14.23 2.19
CA ASP A 422 -3.04 -13.02 1.66
C ASP A 422 -3.29 -12.00 2.77
N ALA A 423 -2.51 -10.91 2.75
CA ALA A 423 -2.60 -9.83 3.72
C ALA A 423 -3.94 -9.07 3.66
N ASP A 424 -4.58 -9.00 2.50
CA ASP A 424 -5.86 -8.28 2.35
C ASP A 424 -7.00 -9.09 3.03
N LYS A 425 -6.95 -10.44 2.94
CA LYS A 425 -7.87 -11.32 3.68
C LYS A 425 -7.69 -11.24 5.20
N ASN A 426 -6.44 -11.23 5.68
CA ASN A 426 -6.17 -11.03 7.11
C ASN A 426 -6.69 -9.68 7.59
N LEU A 427 -6.53 -8.62 6.80
CA LEU A 427 -7.07 -7.30 7.13
C LEU A 427 -8.60 -7.32 7.23
N ASN A 428 -9.29 -8.03 6.33
CA ASN A 428 -10.74 -8.22 6.42
C ASN A 428 -11.17 -8.93 7.72
N LEU A 429 -10.42 -9.94 8.17
CA LEU A 429 -10.71 -10.61 9.44
C LEU A 429 -10.56 -9.67 10.66
N PHE A 430 -9.61 -8.72 10.64
CA PHE A 430 -9.55 -7.68 11.67
C PHE A 430 -10.74 -6.72 11.62
N TYR A 431 -11.23 -6.36 10.43
CA TYR A 431 -12.48 -5.61 10.32
C TYR A 431 -13.66 -6.41 10.88
N CYS A 432 -13.71 -7.72 10.67
CA CYS A 432 -14.73 -8.60 11.26
C CYS A 432 -14.65 -8.62 12.80
N LEU A 433 -13.45 -8.72 13.39
CA LEU A 433 -13.28 -8.60 14.84
C LEU A 433 -13.74 -7.22 15.35
N ASN A 434 -13.48 -6.16 14.59
CA ASN A 434 -13.96 -4.81 14.91
C ASN A 434 -15.50 -4.72 14.86
N GLU A 435 -16.17 -5.33 13.89
CA GLU A 435 -17.65 -5.42 13.84
C GLU A 435 -18.22 -6.24 15.01
N LEU A 436 -17.47 -7.22 15.55
CA LEU A 436 -17.82 -7.98 16.76
C LEU A 436 -17.47 -7.26 18.08
N ASN A 437 -16.93 -6.03 18.03
CA ASN A 437 -16.38 -5.30 19.18
C ASN A 437 -15.28 -6.08 19.95
N ASP A 438 -14.58 -7.01 19.29
CA ASP A 438 -13.40 -7.69 19.85
C ASP A 438 -12.14 -6.91 19.46
N HIS A 439 -11.55 -6.24 20.45
CA HIS A 439 -10.32 -5.48 20.28
C HIS A 439 -9.14 -6.11 21.03
N SER A 440 -9.21 -7.40 21.42
CA SER A 440 -8.21 -7.99 22.32
C SER A 440 -6.82 -7.98 21.69
N LEU A 441 -6.68 -8.50 20.46
CA LEU A 441 -5.41 -8.53 19.73
C LEU A 441 -4.86 -7.12 19.45
N VAL A 442 -5.74 -6.20 19.08
CA VAL A 442 -5.39 -4.80 18.79
C VAL A 442 -4.89 -4.10 20.04
N LYS A 443 -5.54 -4.32 21.18
CA LYS A 443 -5.16 -3.75 22.48
C LYS A 443 -3.82 -4.30 22.94
N ASP A 444 -3.61 -5.61 22.83
CA ASP A 444 -2.35 -6.26 23.19
C ASP A 444 -1.17 -5.65 22.40
N ILE A 445 -1.34 -5.47 21.08
CA ILE A 445 -0.32 -4.82 20.25
C ILE A 445 -0.14 -3.34 20.60
N LYS A 446 -1.22 -2.58 20.85
CA LYS A 446 -1.11 -1.17 21.28
C LYS A 446 -0.37 -1.02 22.61
N ASP A 447 -0.61 -1.90 23.56
CA ASP A 447 0.06 -1.88 24.86
C ASP A 447 1.54 -2.28 24.72
N GLN A 448 1.85 -3.26 23.85
CA GLN A 448 3.24 -3.59 23.48
C GLN A 448 3.94 -2.39 22.83
N LEU A 449 3.30 -1.69 21.88
CA LEU A 449 3.82 -0.49 21.24
C LEU A 449 4.15 0.61 22.27
N ARG A 450 3.27 0.84 23.24
CA ARG A 450 3.45 1.82 24.32
C ARG A 450 4.58 1.45 25.29
N SER A 451 4.79 0.17 25.54
CA SER A 451 5.78 -0.31 26.51
C SER A 451 7.25 -0.19 26.04
N GLY A 452 7.49 0.00 24.74
CA GLY A 452 8.83 0.11 24.14
C GLY A 452 9.69 -1.15 24.22
N LYS A 453 9.21 -2.26 24.81
CA LYS A 453 9.91 -3.54 24.91
C LYS A 453 9.43 -4.53 23.84
N GLN A 454 9.64 -4.19 22.56
CA GLN A 454 9.19 -5.04 21.45
C GLN A 454 10.30 -5.94 20.95
N ASN A 455 10.04 -7.25 20.90
CA ASN A 455 10.84 -8.18 20.09
C ASN A 455 10.03 -8.57 18.84
N PHE A 456 10.04 -7.67 17.84
CA PHE A 456 9.31 -7.89 16.59
C PHE A 456 9.70 -9.18 15.84
N GLU A 457 10.89 -9.74 16.07
CA GLU A 457 11.30 -10.99 15.42
C GLU A 457 10.49 -12.20 15.88
N ASP A 458 9.94 -12.16 17.09
CA ASP A 458 9.13 -13.25 17.65
C ASP A 458 7.66 -13.16 17.24
N TYR A 459 7.30 -12.13 16.45
CA TYR A 459 5.91 -11.94 16.05
C TYR A 459 5.40 -13.10 15.18
N SER A 460 4.22 -13.60 15.54
CA SER A 460 3.43 -14.50 14.70
C SER A 460 2.79 -13.73 13.54
N ALA A 461 2.29 -14.46 12.53
CA ALA A 461 1.53 -13.87 11.43
C ALA A 461 0.35 -13.02 11.90
N ALA A 462 -0.34 -13.46 12.97
CA ALA A 462 -1.43 -12.70 13.57
C ALA A 462 -0.98 -11.43 14.27
N GLN A 463 0.19 -11.44 14.92
CA GLN A 463 0.75 -10.23 15.54
C GLN A 463 1.19 -9.22 14.48
N TRP A 464 1.74 -9.67 13.35
CA TRP A 464 2.04 -8.80 12.20
C TRP A 464 0.79 -8.20 11.57
N SER A 465 -0.24 -9.03 11.37
CA SER A 465 -1.52 -8.57 10.83
C SER A 465 -2.21 -7.60 11.78
N ALA A 466 -2.15 -7.84 13.09
CA ALA A 466 -2.66 -6.93 14.11
C ALA A 466 -1.89 -5.60 14.14
N LEU A 467 -0.56 -5.64 14.08
CA LEU A 467 0.26 -4.43 14.00
C LEU A 467 -0.05 -3.63 12.73
N THR A 468 -0.15 -4.30 11.60
CA THR A 468 -0.54 -3.69 10.33
C THR A 468 -1.90 -3.01 10.46
N PHE A 469 -2.90 -3.71 10.99
CA PHE A 469 -4.22 -3.14 11.23
C PHE A 469 -4.14 -1.90 12.15
N VAL A 470 -3.39 -1.98 13.26
CA VAL A 470 -3.20 -0.85 14.19
C VAL A 470 -2.58 0.35 13.48
N LEU A 471 -1.54 0.15 12.68
CA LEU A 471 -0.85 1.22 11.96
C LEU A 471 -1.76 1.83 10.90
N LEU A 472 -2.39 1.00 10.06
CA LEU A 472 -3.30 1.45 9.00
C LEU A 472 -4.53 2.18 9.55
N THR A 473 -4.97 1.82 10.76
CA THR A 473 -6.09 2.47 11.47
C THR A 473 -5.65 3.52 12.48
N SER A 474 -4.39 3.94 12.47
CA SER A 474 -3.90 5.02 13.34
C SER A 474 -4.13 6.40 12.71
N ASP A 475 -4.11 7.45 13.53
CA ASP A 475 -4.20 8.85 13.10
C ASP A 475 -2.89 9.36 12.47
N GLU A 476 -1.80 8.59 12.59
CA GLU A 476 -0.50 8.99 12.05
C GLU A 476 -0.47 8.85 10.52
N LYS A 477 0.05 9.89 9.85
CA LYS A 477 0.30 9.82 8.41
C LYS A 477 1.50 8.88 8.17
N LEU A 478 1.22 7.71 7.62
CA LEU A 478 2.22 6.70 7.24
C LEU A 478 2.90 7.02 5.89
N ASP A 479 3.05 8.31 5.53
CA ASP A 479 3.68 8.70 4.26
C ASP A 479 5.13 8.19 4.16
N VAL A 480 5.84 8.10 5.30
CA VAL A 480 7.23 7.62 5.39
C VAL A 480 7.31 6.38 6.28
N PHE A 481 7.62 5.24 5.66
CA PHE A 481 7.99 4.02 6.36
C PHE A 481 9.52 3.93 6.52
N ASP A 482 9.99 3.86 7.76
CA ASP A 482 11.40 3.66 8.08
C ASP A 482 11.56 2.39 8.90
N LEU A 483 12.17 1.36 8.30
CA LEU A 483 12.32 0.05 8.92
C LEU A 483 13.15 0.12 10.22
N LYS A 484 14.06 1.10 10.34
CA LYS A 484 14.91 1.26 11.54
C LYS A 484 14.10 1.67 12.78
N LYS A 485 12.92 2.26 12.60
CA LYS A 485 12.01 2.61 13.73
C LYS A 485 11.40 1.38 14.38
N TYR A 486 11.26 0.28 13.65
CA TYR A 486 10.71 -0.97 14.13
C TYR A 486 11.82 -1.94 14.51
N ARG A 487 12.65 -2.33 13.53
CA ARG A 487 13.87 -3.14 13.69
C ARG A 487 14.50 -3.39 12.32
N LYS A 488 15.84 -3.40 12.24
CA LYS A 488 16.58 -3.85 11.04
C LYS A 488 16.44 -5.37 10.86
N SER A 489 15.39 -5.81 10.20
CA SER A 489 15.12 -7.24 10.00
C SER A 489 14.29 -7.45 8.73
N GLU A 490 14.74 -8.37 7.88
CA GLU A 490 14.01 -8.77 6.68
C GLU A 490 12.64 -9.38 7.02
N LYS A 491 12.55 -10.17 8.10
CA LYS A 491 11.26 -10.72 8.57
C LYS A 491 10.28 -9.60 8.91
N VAL A 492 10.77 -8.54 9.57
CA VAL A 492 9.96 -7.37 9.92
C VAL A 492 9.48 -6.64 8.67
N LEU A 493 10.35 -6.41 7.69
CA LEU A 493 9.97 -5.80 6.43
C LEU A 493 8.85 -6.60 5.72
N LEU A 494 9.02 -7.91 5.60
CA LEU A 494 8.05 -8.79 4.94
C LEU A 494 6.69 -8.78 5.66
N GLY A 495 6.69 -8.78 7.00
CA GLY A 495 5.48 -8.66 7.81
C GLY A 495 4.79 -7.29 7.72
N MET A 496 5.51 -6.25 7.26
CA MET A 496 5.02 -4.87 7.14
C MET A 496 4.82 -4.40 5.69
N LEU A 497 4.88 -5.30 4.70
CA LEU A 497 4.61 -4.97 3.30
C LEU A 497 3.28 -4.24 3.08
N PRO A 498 2.17 -4.53 3.80
CA PRO A 498 0.94 -3.75 3.64
C PRO A 498 1.08 -2.29 4.09
N VAL A 499 1.93 -2.02 5.09
CA VAL A 499 2.26 -0.65 5.51
C VAL A 499 3.10 0.03 4.42
N VAL A 500 4.11 -0.67 3.90
CA VAL A 500 4.94 -0.19 2.77
C VAL A 500 4.08 0.14 1.54
N LYS A 501 3.08 -0.68 1.25
CA LYS A 501 2.13 -0.51 0.13
C LYS A 501 1.36 0.81 0.23
N VAL A 502 1.00 1.27 1.43
CA VAL A 502 0.27 2.55 1.60
C VAL A 502 1.19 3.77 1.76
N SER A 503 2.46 3.56 2.09
CA SER A 503 3.46 4.61 2.23
C SER A 503 3.93 5.16 0.88
N LYS A 504 4.34 6.43 0.87
CA LYS A 504 4.94 7.08 -0.32
C LYS A 504 6.45 6.90 -0.37
N ILE A 505 7.09 6.94 0.79
CA ILE A 505 8.55 6.86 0.94
C ILE A 505 8.86 5.68 1.84
N THR A 506 9.77 4.81 1.39
CA THR A 506 10.25 3.66 2.17
C THR A 506 11.77 3.69 2.30
N LEU A 507 12.24 3.79 3.55
CA LEU A 507 13.64 3.89 3.92
C LEU A 507 14.13 2.55 4.49
N LEU A 508 14.97 1.87 3.73
CA LEU A 508 15.52 0.54 4.03
C LEU A 508 17.06 0.53 4.07
N THR A 509 17.67 1.72 4.14
CA THR A 509 19.12 1.89 4.09
C THR A 509 19.81 1.19 5.28
N TRP A 510 20.89 0.44 5.07
CA TRP A 510 21.64 -0.22 6.17
C TRP A 510 20.79 -1.13 7.07
N CYS A 511 19.90 -1.93 6.48
CA CYS A 511 18.95 -2.79 7.20
C CYS A 511 19.27 -4.29 7.13
N GLU A 512 20.40 -4.67 6.55
CA GLU A 512 20.84 -6.07 6.41
C GLU A 512 19.84 -6.93 5.60
N LEU A 513 19.31 -6.34 4.52
CA LEU A 513 18.34 -6.99 3.63
C LEU A 513 19.02 -7.76 2.49
N SER A 514 18.35 -8.81 2.00
CA SER A 514 18.82 -9.69 0.92
C SER A 514 17.88 -9.64 -0.30
N GLU A 515 18.13 -10.48 -1.30
CA GLU A 515 17.27 -10.65 -2.48
C GLU A 515 15.83 -11.07 -2.13
N LYS A 516 15.62 -11.72 -0.98
CA LYS A 516 14.28 -12.13 -0.51
C LYS A 516 13.39 -10.92 -0.20
N ALA A 517 13.96 -9.86 0.39
CA ALA A 517 13.27 -8.59 0.58
C ALA A 517 12.80 -7.99 -0.76
N CYS A 518 13.67 -8.05 -1.79
CA CYS A 518 13.34 -7.57 -3.13
C CYS A 518 12.20 -8.35 -3.76
N SER A 519 12.20 -9.69 -3.64
CA SER A 519 11.11 -10.53 -4.15
C SER A 519 9.77 -10.18 -3.49
N GLY A 520 9.72 -10.03 -2.17
CA GLY A 520 8.47 -9.71 -1.45
C GLY A 520 7.92 -8.33 -1.82
N LEU A 521 8.79 -7.31 -1.91
CA LEU A 521 8.38 -5.97 -2.36
C LEU A 521 7.89 -5.97 -3.82
N THR A 522 8.54 -6.76 -4.68
CA THR A 522 8.16 -6.85 -6.09
C THR A 522 6.73 -7.37 -6.25
N SER A 523 6.42 -8.51 -5.59
CA SER A 523 5.10 -9.14 -5.69
C SER A 523 4.00 -8.34 -5.00
N SER A 524 4.27 -7.81 -3.80
CA SER A 524 3.23 -7.22 -2.96
C SER A 524 3.08 -5.71 -3.11
N VAL A 525 4.11 -5.01 -3.60
CA VAL A 525 4.16 -3.54 -3.64
C VAL A 525 4.36 -3.01 -5.05
N LEU A 526 5.48 -3.31 -5.71
CA LEU A 526 5.83 -2.68 -6.99
C LEU A 526 4.87 -3.07 -8.12
N SER A 527 4.39 -4.31 -8.11
CA SER A 527 3.44 -4.82 -9.11
C SER A 527 1.98 -4.53 -8.79
N SER A 528 1.68 -3.97 -7.61
CA SER A 528 0.31 -3.75 -7.13
C SER A 528 -0.24 -2.40 -7.56
N ALA A 529 -1.40 -2.40 -8.21
CA ALA A 529 -2.16 -1.19 -8.55
C ALA A 529 -2.42 -0.29 -7.34
N PHE A 530 -2.59 -0.86 -6.15
CA PHE A 530 -2.92 -0.14 -4.93
C PHE A 530 -1.71 0.42 -4.16
N SER A 531 -0.48 0.25 -4.67
CA SER A 531 0.69 0.82 -3.99
C SER A 531 0.70 2.34 -4.14
N ASN A 532 1.14 3.07 -3.12
CA ASN A 532 1.40 4.51 -3.16
C ASN A 532 2.90 4.83 -3.24
N LEU A 533 3.76 3.81 -3.29
CA LEU A 533 5.19 3.96 -3.19
C LEU A 533 5.76 4.73 -4.38
N SER A 534 6.34 5.89 -4.09
CA SER A 534 7.01 6.77 -5.06
C SER A 534 8.52 6.85 -4.84
N GLU A 535 9.00 6.62 -3.62
CA GLU A 535 10.43 6.60 -3.30
C GLU A 535 10.80 5.36 -2.49
N LEU A 536 11.83 4.66 -2.97
CA LEU A 536 12.39 3.48 -2.33
C LEU A 536 13.90 3.62 -2.19
N ASP A 537 14.37 3.67 -0.94
CA ASP A 537 15.79 3.72 -0.61
C ASP A 537 16.25 2.38 -0.03
N PHE A 538 16.98 1.62 -0.83
CA PHE A 538 17.54 0.32 -0.50
C PHE A 538 19.03 0.36 -0.18
N SER A 539 19.61 1.55 -0.08
CA SER A 539 21.06 1.72 -0.16
C SER A 539 21.81 0.99 0.96
N HIS A 540 23.00 0.51 0.63
CA HIS A 540 23.94 -0.12 1.55
C HIS A 540 23.42 -1.44 2.16
N ASN A 541 22.61 -2.20 1.42
CA ASN A 541 22.31 -3.61 1.67
C ASN A 541 23.09 -4.50 0.68
N ASP A 542 23.16 -5.81 0.88
CA ASP A 542 23.88 -6.72 -0.03
C ASP A 542 22.86 -7.46 -0.91
N LEU A 543 22.25 -6.73 -1.86
CA LEU A 543 21.13 -7.24 -2.67
C LEU A 543 21.58 -8.09 -3.86
N LEU A 544 22.80 -7.84 -4.36
CA LEU A 544 23.36 -8.48 -5.55
C LEU A 544 22.51 -8.26 -6.81
N ASP A 545 22.96 -8.80 -7.95
CA ASP A 545 22.20 -8.73 -9.20
C ASP A 545 20.86 -9.47 -9.14
N VAL A 546 20.76 -10.53 -8.33
CA VAL A 546 19.52 -11.31 -8.14
C VAL A 546 18.43 -10.46 -7.49
N GLY A 547 18.77 -9.70 -6.44
CA GLY A 547 17.84 -8.75 -5.83
C GLY A 547 17.40 -7.67 -6.81
N VAL A 548 18.33 -7.16 -7.63
CA VAL A 548 18.02 -6.17 -8.68
C VAL A 548 17.13 -6.75 -9.77
N GLN A 549 17.31 -8.02 -10.15
CA GLN A 549 16.45 -8.71 -11.10
C GLN A 549 14.99 -8.74 -10.64
N HIS A 550 14.75 -9.04 -9.36
CA HIS A 550 13.39 -8.99 -8.80
C HIS A 550 12.80 -7.58 -8.89
N LEU A 551 13.55 -6.55 -8.45
CA LEU A 551 13.07 -5.17 -8.55
C LEU A 551 12.79 -4.75 -10.00
N ALA A 552 13.63 -5.18 -10.94
CA ALA A 552 13.45 -4.92 -12.37
C ALA A 552 12.16 -5.55 -12.90
N GLU A 553 11.77 -6.73 -12.43
CA GLU A 553 10.47 -7.33 -12.77
C GLU A 553 9.30 -6.48 -12.28
N GLY A 554 9.40 -5.91 -11.07
CA GLY A 554 8.39 -4.98 -10.56
C GLY A 554 8.29 -3.69 -11.37
N LEU A 555 9.42 -3.17 -11.86
CA LEU A 555 9.46 -1.96 -12.71
C LEU A 555 8.81 -2.17 -14.09
N LYS A 556 8.74 -3.40 -14.59
CA LYS A 556 8.02 -3.71 -15.85
C LYS A 556 6.51 -3.53 -15.72
N SER A 557 5.97 -3.60 -14.50
CA SER A 557 4.53 -3.46 -14.27
C SER A 557 4.05 -2.06 -14.65
N SER A 558 2.96 -1.99 -15.42
CA SER A 558 2.25 -0.73 -15.70
C SER A 558 1.66 -0.08 -14.44
N HIS A 559 1.63 -0.81 -13.33
CA HIS A 559 1.16 -0.32 -12.04
C HIS A 559 2.27 0.27 -11.17
N CYS A 560 3.54 0.17 -11.57
CA CYS A 560 4.65 0.68 -10.79
C CYS A 560 4.64 2.23 -10.78
N LYS A 561 4.55 2.82 -9.59
CA LYS A 561 4.49 4.28 -9.38
C LYS A 561 5.80 4.89 -8.90
N LEU A 562 6.87 4.10 -8.90
CA LEU A 562 8.15 4.48 -8.34
C LEU A 562 8.79 5.59 -9.18
N GLU A 563 9.10 6.71 -8.54
CA GLU A 563 9.79 7.85 -9.16
C GLU A 563 11.27 7.91 -8.78
N ILE A 564 11.61 7.43 -7.59
CA ILE A 564 12.97 7.46 -7.03
C ILE A 564 13.33 6.04 -6.55
N LEU A 565 14.42 5.51 -7.10
CA LEU A 565 15.02 4.25 -6.67
C LEU A 565 16.48 4.47 -6.30
N LYS A 566 16.83 4.21 -5.05
CA LYS A 566 18.22 4.28 -4.57
C LYS A 566 18.73 2.89 -4.22
N LEU A 567 19.78 2.48 -4.92
CA LEU A 567 20.47 1.20 -4.80
C LEU A 567 21.97 1.42 -4.54
N SER A 568 22.33 2.54 -3.91
CA SER A 568 23.72 2.89 -3.68
C SER A 568 24.39 1.84 -2.79
N GLY A 569 25.55 1.31 -3.18
CA GLY A 569 26.26 0.29 -2.42
C GLY A 569 25.52 -1.02 -2.25
N CYS A 570 24.77 -1.48 -3.27
CA CYS A 570 24.01 -2.73 -3.26
C CYS A 570 24.74 -3.94 -3.90
N GLN A 571 26.01 -3.77 -4.27
CA GLN A 571 26.84 -4.75 -4.98
C GLN A 571 26.29 -5.12 -6.37
N VAL A 572 25.73 -4.13 -7.06
CA VAL A 572 25.17 -4.28 -8.41
C VAL A 572 26.29 -4.32 -9.44
N THR A 573 26.25 -5.31 -10.33
CA THR A 573 27.18 -5.43 -11.47
C THR A 573 26.56 -4.91 -12.77
N GLU A 574 27.31 -5.06 -13.86
CA GLU A 574 26.82 -4.90 -15.24
C GLU A 574 25.55 -5.71 -15.53
N THR A 575 25.43 -6.91 -14.94
CA THR A 575 24.25 -7.77 -15.11
C THR A 575 23.00 -7.15 -14.49
N GLY A 576 23.10 -6.67 -13.24
CA GLY A 576 22.00 -5.99 -12.58
C GLY A 576 21.62 -4.68 -13.28
N CYS A 577 22.60 -3.93 -13.79
CA CYS A 577 22.35 -2.74 -14.61
C CYS A 577 21.59 -3.09 -15.90
N SER A 578 21.93 -4.20 -16.55
CA SER A 578 21.25 -4.69 -17.76
C SER A 578 19.78 -5.06 -17.48
N PHE A 579 19.48 -5.65 -16.32
CA PHE A 579 18.09 -5.93 -15.92
C PHE A 579 17.28 -4.65 -15.74
N LEU A 580 17.85 -3.63 -15.07
CA LEU A 580 17.20 -2.32 -14.91
C LEU A 580 17.00 -1.61 -16.25
N ALA A 581 18.01 -1.62 -17.11
CA ALA A 581 17.90 -1.02 -18.44
C ALA A 581 16.77 -1.67 -19.26
N SER A 582 16.73 -3.01 -19.27
CA SER A 582 15.71 -3.77 -19.98
C SER A 582 14.30 -3.52 -19.45
N SER A 583 14.11 -3.39 -18.14
CA SER A 583 12.79 -3.11 -17.56
C SER A 583 12.27 -1.71 -17.89
N LEU A 584 13.16 -0.71 -17.90
CA LEU A 584 12.82 0.67 -18.28
C LEU A 584 12.49 0.79 -19.77
N ILE A 585 13.21 0.08 -20.64
CA ILE A 585 12.89 0.03 -22.08
C ILE A 585 11.54 -0.67 -22.30
N PHE A 586 11.29 -1.78 -21.60
CA PHE A 586 10.02 -2.50 -21.69
C PHE A 586 8.82 -1.66 -21.25
N ASN A 587 8.98 -0.90 -20.15
CA ASN A 587 7.96 0.00 -19.63
C ASN A 587 8.32 1.46 -19.92
N ALA A 588 8.18 1.89 -21.18
CA ALA A 588 8.43 3.28 -21.59
C ALA A 588 7.55 4.30 -20.84
N ALA A 589 6.42 3.87 -20.27
CA ALA A 589 5.54 4.71 -19.46
C ALA A 589 6.03 4.91 -18.00
N SER A 590 7.10 4.20 -17.59
CA SER A 590 7.70 4.22 -16.26
C SER A 590 7.79 5.64 -15.69
N LEU A 591 7.46 5.77 -14.40
CA LEU A 591 7.52 7.05 -13.68
C LEU A 591 8.91 7.34 -13.09
N LEU A 592 9.88 6.44 -13.27
CA LEU A 592 11.20 6.56 -12.65
C LEU A 592 11.95 7.78 -13.22
N LYS A 593 12.25 8.73 -12.34
CA LYS A 593 12.96 9.99 -12.63
C LYS A 593 14.39 9.99 -12.08
N HIS A 594 14.63 9.24 -10.99
CA HIS A 594 15.90 9.21 -10.28
C HIS A 594 16.32 7.77 -9.99
N LEU A 595 17.53 7.41 -10.45
CA LEU A 595 18.19 6.14 -10.16
C LEU A 595 19.58 6.42 -9.57
N ASP A 596 19.78 6.03 -8.32
CA ASP A 596 21.09 6.08 -7.67
C ASP A 596 21.71 4.69 -7.58
N LEU A 597 22.82 4.51 -8.29
CA LEU A 597 23.64 3.30 -8.32
C LEU A 597 25.08 3.60 -7.87
N SER A 598 25.31 4.70 -7.15
CA SER A 598 26.62 5.04 -6.59
C SER A 598 27.17 3.91 -5.72
N TYR A 599 28.50 3.83 -5.54
CA TYR A 599 29.15 2.78 -4.75
C TYR A 599 28.87 1.32 -5.22
N ASN A 600 28.56 1.10 -6.51
CA ASN A 600 28.41 -0.23 -7.12
C ASN A 600 29.50 -0.54 -8.17
N HIS A 601 29.33 -1.58 -8.98
CA HIS A 601 30.22 -1.90 -10.09
C HIS A 601 29.44 -2.04 -11.42
N PRO A 602 28.89 -0.93 -11.98
CA PRO A 602 28.01 -1.01 -13.14
C PRO A 602 28.68 -1.52 -14.43
N GLY A 603 30.02 -1.53 -14.51
CA GLY A 603 30.76 -1.90 -15.71
C GLY A 603 30.53 -0.94 -16.89
N ASP A 604 31.33 -1.07 -17.95
CA ASP A 604 31.23 -0.16 -19.09
C ASP A 604 29.91 -0.30 -19.85
N LEU A 605 29.41 -1.53 -20.01
CA LEU A 605 28.14 -1.78 -20.70
C LEU A 605 26.95 -1.27 -19.87
N GLY A 606 26.90 -1.57 -18.57
CA GLY A 606 25.80 -1.16 -17.70
C GLY A 606 25.73 0.37 -17.58
N THR A 607 26.88 1.03 -17.46
CA THR A 607 26.97 2.50 -17.52
C THR A 607 26.46 3.04 -18.85
N ARG A 608 26.85 2.43 -19.98
CA ARG A 608 26.38 2.87 -21.30
C ARG A 608 24.87 2.72 -21.45
N GLN A 609 24.32 1.54 -21.19
CA GLN A 609 22.89 1.24 -21.34
C GLN A 609 22.00 2.20 -20.52
N LEU A 610 22.36 2.46 -19.26
CA LEU A 610 21.59 3.36 -18.40
C LEU A 610 21.75 4.83 -18.79
N THR A 611 22.91 5.22 -19.32
CA THR A 611 23.13 6.58 -19.84
C THR A 611 22.32 6.81 -21.10
N ASP A 612 22.30 5.86 -22.03
CA ASP A 612 21.49 5.91 -23.25
C ASP A 612 19.99 6.11 -22.92
N ILE A 613 19.47 5.38 -21.92
CA ILE A 613 18.08 5.53 -21.44
C ILE A 613 17.82 6.92 -20.85
N LYS A 614 18.77 7.49 -20.11
CA LYS A 614 18.64 8.85 -19.54
C LYS A 614 18.63 9.92 -20.64
N GLU A 615 19.39 9.71 -21.71
CA GLU A 615 19.49 10.63 -22.85
C GLU A 615 18.30 10.54 -23.81
N ASP A 616 17.54 9.44 -23.77
CA ASP A 616 16.33 9.26 -24.58
C ASP A 616 15.21 10.26 -24.17
N PRO A 617 14.70 11.08 -25.11
CA PRO A 617 13.65 12.07 -24.83
C PRO A 617 12.29 11.45 -24.45
N VAL A 618 12.02 10.21 -24.84
CA VAL A 618 10.78 9.49 -24.51
C VAL A 618 10.80 9.02 -23.06
N MET A 619 11.98 8.77 -22.50
CA MET A 619 12.15 8.27 -21.15
C MET A 619 12.07 9.37 -20.09
N LYS A 620 11.52 9.02 -18.91
CA LYS A 620 11.36 9.96 -17.78
C LYS A 620 12.57 10.05 -16.85
N LEU A 621 13.54 9.16 -16.98
CA LEU A 621 14.75 9.16 -16.15
C LEU A 621 15.56 10.42 -16.40
N LYS A 622 15.73 11.28 -15.38
CA LYS A 622 16.48 12.55 -15.48
C LYS A 622 17.76 12.54 -14.65
N THR A 623 17.78 11.79 -13.54
CA THR A 623 18.96 11.68 -12.68
C THR A 623 19.44 10.24 -12.64
N LEU A 624 20.70 10.04 -12.99
CA LEU A 624 21.44 8.79 -12.87
C LEU A 624 22.73 9.09 -12.12
N LEU A 625 22.95 8.43 -10.99
CA LEU A 625 24.17 8.55 -10.20
C LEU A 625 24.94 7.23 -10.26
N LEU A 626 26.22 7.30 -10.62
CA LEU A 626 27.12 6.14 -10.78
C LEU A 626 28.46 6.37 -10.06
N ASP A 627 28.49 7.33 -9.13
CA ASP A 627 29.71 7.80 -8.49
C ASP A 627 30.37 6.71 -7.62
N HIS A 628 31.68 6.81 -7.43
CA HIS A 628 32.45 5.94 -6.52
C HIS A 628 32.40 4.43 -6.87
N GLY A 629 32.14 4.06 -8.12
CA GLY A 629 32.07 2.67 -8.54
C GLY A 629 33.42 1.94 -8.67
N GLY A 630 33.39 0.61 -8.74
CA GLY A 630 34.58 -0.23 -8.99
C GLY A 630 34.44 -1.67 -8.47
N GLU A 631 35.29 -2.58 -8.94
CA GLU A 631 35.22 -4.02 -8.60
C GLU A 631 35.34 -4.28 -7.08
N HIS A 632 36.12 -3.47 -6.37
CA HIS A 632 36.24 -3.54 -4.91
C HIS A 632 34.91 -3.36 -4.17
N ARG A 633 33.86 -2.83 -4.82
CA ARG A 633 32.51 -2.71 -4.25
C ARG A 633 31.77 -4.03 -4.11
N LEU A 634 32.27 -5.11 -4.72
CA LEU A 634 31.65 -6.44 -4.65
C LEU A 634 31.98 -7.22 -3.36
N LYS A 635 32.82 -6.65 -2.48
CA LYS A 635 33.12 -7.23 -1.16
C LYS A 635 31.90 -7.14 -0.23
N PRO A 636 31.59 -8.15 0.61
CA PRO A 636 30.40 -8.16 1.46
C PRO A 636 30.43 -7.11 2.59
N GLY A 637 29.25 -6.66 3.01
CA GLY A 637 29.06 -5.81 4.17
C GLY A 637 29.80 -4.47 4.08
N MET A 638 30.46 -4.06 5.16
CA MET A 638 31.18 -2.77 5.19
C MET A 638 32.49 -2.79 4.38
N LYS A 639 33.01 -3.97 4.04
CA LYS A 639 34.29 -4.11 3.33
C LYS A 639 34.26 -3.54 1.91
N LYS A 640 33.08 -3.41 1.29
CA LYS A 640 32.92 -2.68 0.01
C LYS A 640 33.33 -1.22 0.07
N TYR A 641 33.40 -0.63 1.26
CA TYR A 641 33.91 0.73 1.46
C TYR A 641 35.40 0.76 1.80
N GLY A 642 36.09 -0.38 1.67
CA GLY A 642 37.49 -0.54 2.04
C GLY A 642 38.40 0.49 1.38
N VAL A 643 39.26 1.11 2.18
CA VAL A 643 40.32 2.00 1.71
C VAL A 643 41.69 1.46 2.06
N GLU A 644 42.62 1.55 1.12
CA GLU A 644 44.03 1.26 1.38
C GLU A 644 44.68 2.46 2.07
N LEU A 645 45.23 2.24 3.26
CA LEU A 645 45.86 3.26 4.09
C LEU A 645 47.35 3.01 4.25
N LYS A 646 48.12 4.11 4.31
CA LYS A 646 49.57 4.10 4.55
C LYS A 646 49.96 5.12 5.61
N PHE A 647 50.85 4.75 6.51
CA PHE A 647 51.37 5.69 7.50
C PHE A 647 52.25 6.77 6.86
N ASP A 648 52.00 8.03 7.22
CA ASP A 648 52.78 9.18 6.76
C ASP A 648 54.01 9.39 7.66
N GLU A 649 55.18 8.98 7.16
CA GLU A 649 56.44 9.15 7.87
C GLU A 649 56.80 10.63 8.14
N THR A 650 56.31 11.56 7.32
CA THR A 650 56.59 13.00 7.51
C THR A 650 55.94 13.52 8.78
N THR A 651 54.75 13.01 9.13
CA THR A 651 54.02 13.37 10.36
C THR A 651 54.48 12.57 11.59
N ALA A 652 55.08 11.39 11.38
CA ALA A 652 55.40 10.46 12.47
C ALA A 652 56.38 11.04 13.49
N SER A 653 56.03 10.94 14.77
CA SER A 653 56.91 11.34 15.87
C SER A 653 58.25 10.62 15.87
N LYS A 654 59.31 11.29 16.38
CA LYS A 654 60.62 10.66 16.63
C LYS A 654 60.57 9.53 17.68
N ARG A 655 59.44 9.36 18.36
CA ARG A 655 59.19 8.28 19.34
C ARG A 655 58.58 7.02 18.71
N LEU A 656 58.32 7.03 17.40
CA LEU A 656 57.68 5.94 16.67
C LEU A 656 58.61 5.38 15.59
N ILE A 657 58.63 4.06 15.46
CA ILE A 657 59.31 3.33 14.38
C ILE A 657 58.23 2.84 13.42
N LEU A 658 58.40 3.12 12.13
CA LEU A 658 57.54 2.59 11.07
C LEU A 658 58.22 1.33 10.49
N GLU A 659 57.52 0.21 10.49
CA GLU A 659 57.92 -1.04 9.84
C GLU A 659 57.19 -1.11 8.49
N GLY A 660 57.85 -0.63 7.43
CA GLY A 660 57.19 -0.38 6.15
C GLY A 660 56.17 0.77 6.25
N ASP A 661 55.13 0.73 5.43
CA ASP A 661 54.04 1.71 5.39
C ASP A 661 52.76 1.24 6.12
N ARG A 662 52.75 0.01 6.65
CA ARG A 662 51.56 -0.64 7.22
C ARG A 662 51.59 -0.82 8.73
N LYS A 663 52.75 -0.67 9.38
CA LYS A 663 52.88 -0.92 10.83
C LYS A 663 53.72 0.13 11.53
N VAL A 664 53.27 0.55 12.71
CA VAL A 664 53.96 1.51 13.56
C VAL A 664 54.04 1.01 15.00
N LYS A 665 55.18 1.25 15.67
CA LYS A 665 55.40 0.86 17.06
C LYS A 665 56.16 1.91 17.86
N THR A 666 56.00 1.92 19.18
CA THR A 666 56.78 2.78 20.07
C THR A 666 58.21 2.28 20.22
N VAL A 667 59.16 3.21 20.22
CA VAL A 667 60.59 2.97 20.51
C VAL A 667 60.76 2.40 21.94
N LYS A 668 61.58 1.34 22.13
CA LYS A 668 61.84 0.75 23.45
C LYS A 668 63.11 1.30 24.10
N LYS A 669 64.13 1.63 23.31
CA LYS A 669 65.41 2.20 23.77
C LYS A 669 65.79 3.45 22.99
N VAL A 670 66.54 4.38 23.59
CA VAL A 670 66.83 5.68 22.97
C VAL A 670 67.61 5.54 21.67
N GLU A 671 68.45 4.50 21.58
CA GLU A 671 69.28 4.17 20.41
C GLU A 671 68.47 3.68 19.21
N GLU A 672 67.23 3.21 19.42
CA GLU A 672 66.32 2.75 18.38
C GLU A 672 65.53 3.90 17.73
N LYS A 673 65.74 5.16 18.16
CA LYS A 673 65.05 6.31 17.57
C LYS A 673 65.48 6.52 16.12
N PRO A 674 64.55 6.51 15.15
CA PRO A 674 64.91 6.76 13.76
C PRO A 674 65.43 8.19 13.60
N ALA A 675 66.53 8.34 12.85
CA ALA A 675 67.06 9.63 12.47
C ALA A 675 66.11 10.29 11.47
N ARG A 676 65.26 11.20 11.95
CA ARG A 676 64.30 11.95 11.11
C ARG A 676 64.57 13.45 11.14
N PRO A 677 64.62 14.11 9.96
CA PRO A 677 64.74 15.57 9.89
C PRO A 677 63.49 16.24 10.49
N GLU A 678 63.70 17.41 11.10
CA GLU A 678 62.59 18.26 11.57
C GLU A 678 61.80 18.79 10.37
N ASN A 679 60.48 18.83 10.51
CA ASN A 679 59.56 19.47 9.59
C ASN A 679 58.35 19.99 10.38
N GLU A 680 57.56 20.89 9.77
CA GLU A 680 56.44 21.55 10.46
C GLU A 680 55.25 20.62 10.70
N ASP A 681 55.10 19.57 9.89
CA ASP A 681 54.00 18.61 9.98
C ASP A 681 54.21 17.50 11.03
N ARG A 682 55.43 17.39 11.58
CA ARG A 682 55.81 16.30 12.48
C ARG A 682 55.21 16.47 13.87
N PHE A 683 54.53 15.43 14.35
CA PHE A 683 54.03 15.41 15.71
C PHE A 683 55.16 15.35 16.74
N LYS A 684 55.17 16.31 17.67
CA LYS A 684 56.03 16.25 18.85
C LYS A 684 55.59 15.12 19.79
N ARG A 685 54.27 14.97 20.00
CA ARG A 685 53.64 13.84 20.69
C ARG A 685 53.88 12.53 19.94
N SER A 686 53.78 11.38 20.62
CA SER A 686 53.87 10.04 20.02
C SER A 686 52.66 9.75 19.10
N GLN A 687 52.55 10.47 17.98
CA GLN A 687 51.44 10.44 17.05
C GLN A 687 51.94 10.27 15.61
N VAL A 688 51.04 9.78 14.75
CA VAL A 688 51.24 9.64 13.30
C VAL A 688 49.90 9.73 12.58
N PHE A 689 49.88 10.31 11.39
CA PHE A 689 48.75 10.28 10.46
C PHE A 689 48.96 9.21 9.39
N CYS A 690 47.87 8.79 8.76
CA CYS A 690 47.94 8.20 7.43
C CYS A 690 48.06 9.29 6.36
N VAL A 691 48.56 8.92 5.18
CA VAL A 691 48.73 9.83 4.04
C VAL A 691 47.38 10.24 3.47
N GLU A 692 46.42 9.32 3.45
CA GLU A 692 45.13 9.47 2.80
C GLU A 692 44.15 10.32 3.65
N GLY A 693 43.69 11.44 3.07
CA GLY A 693 42.58 12.22 3.61
C GLY A 693 41.26 11.71 3.06
N LEU A 694 40.40 11.20 3.93
CA LEU A 694 39.18 10.48 3.57
C LEU A 694 37.96 11.40 3.46
N LYS A 695 37.12 11.13 2.44
CA LYS A 695 35.79 11.71 2.19
C LYS A 695 34.83 10.59 1.73
N GLY A 696 33.52 10.84 1.81
CA GLY A 696 32.50 9.86 1.45
C GLY A 696 32.40 8.70 2.46
N LEU A 697 31.97 7.53 1.99
CA LEU A 697 31.95 6.29 2.77
C LEU A 697 33.29 5.56 2.68
N CYS A 698 33.97 5.41 3.82
CA CYS A 698 35.27 4.75 3.92
C CYS A 698 35.30 3.75 5.08
N TYR A 699 35.94 2.62 4.86
CA TYR A 699 36.10 1.55 5.85
C TYR A 699 37.56 1.12 5.94
N TRP A 700 38.08 0.96 7.15
CA TRP A 700 39.40 0.38 7.37
C TRP A 700 39.48 -0.40 8.67
N GLU A 701 40.43 -1.33 8.73
CA GLU A 701 40.65 -2.19 9.88
C GLU A 701 42.07 -2.00 10.42
N VAL A 702 42.21 -2.04 11.74
CA VAL A 702 43.50 -1.95 12.42
C VAL A 702 43.62 -2.98 13.52
N GLU A 703 44.80 -3.57 13.65
CA GLU A 703 45.17 -4.41 14.79
C GLU A 703 46.10 -3.63 15.71
N TRP A 704 45.85 -3.67 17.02
CA TRP A 704 46.58 -2.86 17.99
C TRP A 704 47.06 -3.63 19.22
N SER A 705 48.14 -3.16 19.83
CA SER A 705 48.68 -3.68 21.09
C SER A 705 49.10 -2.55 22.03
N GLY A 706 49.12 -2.82 23.34
CA GLY A 706 49.55 -1.85 24.34
C GLY A 706 48.46 -0.83 24.72
N THR A 707 48.78 0.46 24.62
CA THR A 707 47.88 1.58 24.94
C THR A 707 47.96 2.62 23.82
N VAL A 708 46.89 2.70 23.05
CA VAL A 708 46.79 3.49 21.81
C VAL A 708 45.50 4.29 21.76
N CYS A 709 45.47 5.35 20.97
CA CYS A 709 44.23 6.01 20.56
C CYS A 709 44.12 5.90 19.05
N ILE A 710 43.05 5.27 18.56
CA ILE A 710 42.70 5.15 17.15
C ILE A 710 41.75 6.29 16.84
N ALA A 711 42.15 7.21 15.98
CA ALA A 711 41.42 8.45 15.75
C ALA A 711 41.24 8.75 14.26
N ALA A 712 40.33 9.67 13.98
CA ALA A 712 40.28 10.41 12.72
C ALA A 712 40.37 11.91 13.05
N ALA A 713 41.12 12.66 12.25
CA ALA A 713 41.45 14.05 12.55
C ALA A 713 41.52 14.92 11.30
N TYR A 714 41.20 16.20 11.44
CA TYR A 714 41.52 17.17 10.39
C TYR A 714 43.03 17.39 10.28
N LYS A 715 43.48 17.75 9.09
CA LYS A 715 44.91 17.99 8.82
C LYS A 715 45.50 19.03 9.79
N GLY A 716 44.71 20.06 10.12
CA GLY A 716 45.09 21.19 10.97
C GLY A 716 45.17 20.94 12.48
N VAL A 717 45.06 19.70 12.98
CA VAL A 717 45.34 19.39 14.40
C VAL A 717 46.74 19.90 14.80
N GLY A 718 46.90 20.47 16.00
CA GLY A 718 48.20 20.98 16.44
C GLY A 718 49.29 19.91 16.44
N ARG A 719 50.55 20.31 16.23
CA ARG A 719 51.70 19.37 16.28
C ARG A 719 52.46 19.42 17.62
N ASN A 720 52.01 20.26 18.55
CA ASN A 720 52.69 20.56 19.82
C ASN A 720 52.29 19.62 20.97
N TRP A 721 52.91 19.81 22.14
CA TRP A 721 52.70 19.01 23.35
C TRP A 721 51.43 19.37 24.14
N ASP A 722 50.82 20.51 23.84
CA ASP A 722 49.61 21.01 24.48
C ASP A 722 48.35 20.23 24.03
N SER A 723 47.19 20.61 24.55
CA SER A 723 45.91 19.96 24.23
C SER A 723 45.52 20.13 22.76
N SER A 724 45.91 21.24 22.12
CA SER A 724 45.63 21.50 20.71
C SER A 724 46.22 20.44 19.77
N GLY A 725 47.32 19.78 20.19
CA GLY A 725 47.95 18.71 19.41
C GLY A 725 47.67 17.28 19.86
N GLY A 726 46.89 17.06 20.92
CA GLY A 726 46.54 15.72 21.39
C GLY A 726 45.33 15.14 20.66
N LEU A 727 45.49 13.96 20.03
CA LEU A 727 44.36 13.26 19.39
C LEU A 727 43.27 12.89 20.40
N GLY A 728 42.03 13.31 20.12
CA GLY A 728 40.86 13.14 20.99
C GLY A 728 40.73 14.21 22.10
N CYS A 729 41.70 15.12 22.24
CA CYS A 729 41.71 16.17 23.29
C CYS A 729 41.34 17.56 22.77
N ASN A 730 40.80 17.64 21.55
CA ASN A 730 40.45 18.88 20.86
C ASN A 730 39.23 18.66 19.96
N GLU A 731 38.67 19.77 19.45
CA GLU A 731 37.50 19.75 18.55
C GLU A 731 37.86 19.30 17.11
N MET A 732 39.13 19.03 16.83
CA MET A 732 39.66 18.72 15.49
C MET A 732 39.92 17.21 15.29
N SER A 733 39.62 16.38 16.30
CA SER A 733 39.86 14.94 16.25
C SER A 733 38.85 14.16 17.09
N TRP A 734 38.54 12.95 16.62
CA TRP A 734 37.64 11.99 17.26
C TRP A 734 38.40 10.69 17.47
N GLY A 735 38.61 10.31 18.72
CA GLY A 735 39.52 9.23 19.09
C GLY A 735 38.88 8.19 20.00
N LEU A 736 39.22 6.92 19.74
CA LEU A 736 38.96 5.80 20.62
C LEU A 736 40.27 5.40 21.30
N TYR A 737 40.40 5.79 22.57
CA TYR A 737 41.52 5.38 23.41
C TYR A 737 41.27 3.97 23.93
N CYS A 738 42.24 3.06 23.76
CA CYS A 738 42.15 1.68 24.18
C CYS A 738 43.45 1.21 24.88
N SER A 739 43.30 0.46 25.96
CA SER A 739 44.36 -0.24 26.67
C SER A 739 43.97 -1.68 27.00
N SER A 740 44.81 -2.44 27.72
CA SER A 740 44.43 -3.77 28.20
C SER A 740 43.26 -3.77 29.19
N THR A 741 42.96 -2.63 29.84
CA THR A 741 42.00 -2.55 30.96
C THR A 741 40.91 -1.50 30.77
N GLU A 742 41.03 -0.59 29.81
CA GLU A 742 40.07 0.49 29.60
C GLU A 742 39.90 0.82 28.12
N CYS A 743 38.71 1.33 27.78
CA CYS A 743 38.38 1.86 26.46
C CYS A 743 37.54 3.12 26.66
N THR A 744 37.88 4.21 25.98
CA THR A 744 37.24 5.52 26.19
C THR A 744 37.10 6.24 24.86
N ALA A 745 35.89 6.70 24.54
CA ALA A 745 35.65 7.61 23.44
C ALA A 745 35.99 9.05 23.85
N MET A 746 36.79 9.74 23.03
CA MET A 746 37.34 11.05 23.31
C MET A 746 37.16 12.01 22.14
N HIS A 747 36.64 13.22 22.42
CA HIS A 747 36.54 14.33 21.46
C HIS A 747 36.39 15.64 22.22
N GLY A 748 37.22 16.65 21.94
CA GLY A 748 37.19 17.91 22.66
C GLY A 748 37.36 17.73 24.17
N LYS A 749 36.35 18.14 24.94
CA LYS A 749 36.26 17.91 26.39
C LYS A 749 35.47 16.64 26.75
N MET A 750 34.84 15.99 25.78
CA MET A 750 34.08 14.76 25.99
C MET A 750 35.03 13.58 26.23
N SER A 751 34.77 12.86 27.32
CA SER A 751 35.41 11.59 27.64
C SER A 751 34.33 10.62 28.16
N LYS A 752 34.08 9.55 27.41
CA LYS A 752 33.05 8.56 27.74
C LYS A 752 33.69 7.18 27.89
N PRO A 753 33.78 6.62 29.10
CA PRO A 753 34.22 5.24 29.31
C PRO A 753 33.27 4.25 28.62
N LEU A 754 33.85 3.23 28.00
CA LEU A 754 33.16 2.20 27.22
C LEU A 754 33.52 0.79 27.73
N LYS A 755 32.74 -0.20 27.30
CA LYS A 755 33.11 -1.60 27.49
C LYS A 755 34.36 -1.93 26.66
N LEU A 756 35.24 -2.74 27.23
CA LEU A 756 36.43 -3.22 26.54
C LEU A 756 36.04 -3.98 25.25
N PRO A 757 36.70 -3.68 24.11
CA PRO A 757 36.54 -4.46 22.90
C PRO A 757 36.89 -5.93 23.14
N SER A 758 36.10 -6.83 22.55
CA SER A 758 36.32 -8.28 22.60
C SER A 758 37.58 -8.72 21.84
N SER A 759 38.09 -7.90 20.92
CA SER A 759 39.26 -8.18 20.09
C SER A 759 40.21 -6.98 20.03
N LYS A 760 41.47 -7.28 19.69
CA LYS A 760 42.51 -6.30 19.39
C LYS A 760 42.46 -5.81 17.93
N LYS A 761 41.48 -6.27 17.16
CA LYS A 761 41.18 -5.79 15.82
C LYS A 761 39.95 -4.89 15.86
N ILE A 762 40.11 -3.65 15.40
CA ILE A 762 39.07 -2.63 15.38
C ILE A 762 38.84 -2.21 13.93
N ALA A 763 37.57 -2.21 13.52
CA ALA A 763 37.14 -1.64 12.25
C ALA A 763 36.59 -0.23 12.47
N VAL A 764 36.80 0.65 11.51
CA VAL A 764 36.32 2.02 11.52
C VAL A 764 35.54 2.27 10.23
N LEU A 765 34.32 2.76 10.36
CA LEU A 765 33.46 3.20 9.25
C LEU A 765 33.28 4.71 9.37
N LEU A 766 33.70 5.43 8.35
CA LEU A 766 33.45 6.85 8.17
C LEU A 766 32.33 7.03 7.15
N ASP A 767 31.24 7.66 7.55
CA ASP A 767 30.25 8.26 6.66
C ASP A 767 30.42 9.78 6.74
N TRP A 768 31.25 10.32 5.84
CA TRP A 768 31.62 11.73 5.88
C TRP A 768 30.42 12.65 5.61
N GLU A 769 29.55 12.28 4.67
CA GLU A 769 28.37 13.07 4.29
C GLU A 769 27.26 12.94 5.33
N GLY A 770 27.02 11.72 5.84
CA GLY A 770 26.08 11.47 6.93
C GLY A 770 26.58 11.96 8.30
N GLY A 771 27.85 12.36 8.40
CA GLY A 771 28.44 12.95 9.60
C GLY A 771 28.63 11.94 10.73
N THR A 772 28.99 10.69 10.42
CA THR A 772 29.22 9.66 11.43
C THR A 772 30.60 9.01 11.31
N LEU A 773 31.19 8.69 12.46
CA LEU A 773 32.42 7.91 12.58
C LEU A 773 32.20 6.79 13.60
N SER A 774 32.08 5.56 13.11
CA SER A 774 31.73 4.38 13.90
C SER A 774 32.90 3.43 14.07
N TYR A 775 33.07 2.92 15.28
CA TYR A 775 34.10 1.96 15.65
C TYR A 775 33.47 0.63 16.00
N TYR A 776 34.03 -0.47 15.51
CA TYR A 776 33.54 -1.83 15.72
C TYR A 776 34.66 -2.77 16.19
N SER A 777 34.34 -3.69 17.09
CA SER A 777 35.25 -4.77 17.50
C SER A 777 35.08 -5.96 16.55
N VAL A 778 36.19 -6.44 16.00
CA VAL A 778 36.24 -7.54 15.02
C VAL A 778 36.78 -8.80 15.70
N SER A 779 35.89 -9.58 16.33
CA SER A 779 36.23 -10.83 17.05
C SER A 779 35.52 -12.08 16.52
N SER A 780 34.51 -11.89 15.67
CA SER A 780 33.57 -12.89 15.14
C SER A 780 33.18 -12.52 13.71
N GLU A 781 32.48 -13.40 12.98
CA GLU A 781 31.99 -13.12 11.61
C GLU A 781 31.18 -11.82 11.51
N LYS A 782 30.50 -11.39 12.59
CA LYS A 782 29.76 -10.13 12.65
C LYS A 782 30.48 -9.10 13.54
N PRO A 783 30.79 -7.88 13.04
CA PRO A 783 31.38 -6.81 13.85
C PRO A 783 30.41 -6.31 14.92
N SER A 784 30.93 -6.00 16.12
CA SER A 784 30.13 -5.46 17.23
C SER A 784 30.41 -3.98 17.41
N LEU A 785 29.37 -3.14 17.42
CA LEU A 785 29.53 -1.69 17.55
C LEU A 785 30.11 -1.33 18.93
N ILE A 786 31.21 -0.58 18.94
CA ILE A 786 31.84 -0.02 20.13
C ILE A 786 31.27 1.37 20.41
N HIS A 787 31.34 2.27 19.42
CA HIS A 787 30.93 3.66 19.57
C HIS A 787 30.71 4.35 18.21
N THR A 788 29.83 5.34 18.16
CA THR A 788 29.63 6.23 17.00
C THR A 788 29.71 7.69 17.44
N PHE A 789 30.62 8.44 16.82
CA PHE A 789 30.62 9.90 16.89
C PHE A 789 29.70 10.48 15.83
N HIS A 790 29.02 11.57 16.17
CA HIS A 790 28.19 12.35 15.24
C HIS A 790 28.78 13.76 15.15
N ALA A 791 29.16 14.19 13.96
CA ALA A 791 29.73 15.50 13.71
C ALA A 791 29.54 15.91 12.25
N LYS A 792 29.36 17.20 12.00
CA LYS A 792 29.38 17.74 10.64
C LYS A 792 30.84 17.91 10.20
N PHE A 793 31.32 17.03 9.33
CA PHE A 793 32.68 17.12 8.84
C PHE A 793 32.80 18.21 7.76
N THR A 794 33.84 19.04 7.85
CA THR A 794 34.04 20.20 6.94
C THR A 794 35.23 20.03 6.01
N GLU A 795 36.15 19.15 6.38
CA GLU A 795 37.40 18.87 5.67
C GLU A 795 37.64 17.35 5.60
N PRO A 796 38.55 16.87 4.73
CA PRO A 796 38.97 15.47 4.76
C PRO A 796 39.47 15.05 6.14
N LEU A 797 39.09 13.85 6.57
CA LEU A 797 39.59 13.25 7.81
C LEU A 797 40.74 12.30 7.54
N PHE A 798 41.82 12.46 8.28
CA PHE A 798 42.99 11.61 8.22
C PHE A 798 42.92 10.59 9.36
N PRO A 799 42.95 9.28 9.07
CA PRO A 799 43.19 8.26 10.09
C PRO A 799 44.49 8.59 10.84
N ALA A 800 44.43 8.57 12.16
CA ALA A 800 45.45 9.11 13.03
C ALA A 800 45.59 8.28 14.30
N PHE A 801 46.81 8.14 14.80
CA PHE A 801 47.08 7.23 15.91
C PHE A 801 47.99 7.88 16.94
N TRP A 802 47.62 7.78 18.21
CA TRP A 802 48.46 8.18 19.34
C TRP A 802 48.88 6.95 20.16
N PHE A 803 50.09 6.99 20.74
CA PHE A 803 50.67 5.87 21.47
C PHE A 803 51.22 6.30 22.82
N LYS A 804 50.87 5.57 23.89
CA LYS A 804 51.65 5.58 25.13
C LYS A 804 52.77 4.54 25.04
N THR A 805 52.41 3.30 24.75
CA THR A 805 53.29 2.15 24.48
C THR A 805 52.56 1.16 23.59
N GLY A 806 53.25 0.49 22.66
CA GLY A 806 52.64 -0.60 21.85
C GLY A 806 52.80 -0.42 20.34
N SER A 807 51.85 -0.95 19.58
CA SER A 807 51.88 -0.94 18.11
C SER A 807 50.49 -0.88 17.49
N VAL A 808 50.41 -0.39 16.25
CA VAL A 808 49.24 -0.48 15.38
C VAL A 808 49.70 -1.00 14.02
N THR A 809 48.96 -1.95 13.48
CA THR A 809 49.10 -2.48 12.12
C THR A 809 47.82 -2.18 11.36
N LEU A 810 47.92 -1.57 10.18
CA LEU A 810 46.81 -1.42 9.24
C LEU A 810 46.55 -2.79 8.60
N CYS A 811 45.32 -3.27 8.64
CA CYS A 811 44.95 -4.59 8.12
C CYS A 811 44.55 -4.51 6.65
N ASP A 812 44.83 -5.58 5.90
CA ASP A 812 44.32 -5.72 4.54
C ASP A 812 42.82 -6.02 4.61
N ILE A 813 42.08 -5.42 3.68
CA ILE A 813 40.63 -5.55 3.62
C ILE A 813 40.35 -6.59 2.55
N ASP A 814 40.44 -7.87 2.90
CA ASP A 814 40.13 -8.97 1.99
C ASP A 814 38.62 -9.11 1.78
#